data_AF-A0A849UD42-F1
#
_entry.id   AF-A0A849UD42-F1
#
_cell.length_a   1.000
_cell.length_b   1.000
_cell.length_c   1.000
_cell.angle_alpha   90.00
_cell.angle_beta   90.00
_cell.angle_gamma   90.00
#
_symmetry.space_group_name_H-M   'P 1'
#
loop_
_entity.id
_entity.type
_entity.pdbx_description
1 polymer ?
#
loop_
_entity_poly.entity_id
_entity_poly.type
_entity_poly.pdbx_seq_one_letter_code
_entity_poly.pdbx_strand_id
1 'polypeptide(L)'
;GLRDLLLGWVETDADAVIAYIKKLLDGKLEIARRISLHIIDIRWQQMFDLFEHVLNPSLFEIGHRHELYWLLSNHFTEMTGSLQTKVISAIRDLTLSKNIEDYDLRLRSCQREWLSSITGKGCEEVDQWFDTLGSGDNPISLSKHSDFLSYSDSSFGSGPSPFQKHELIAFAQDGSLIDFLNGFQPTGNWDGPSIRSLTSILEEAVLDEPTLFLQILPKFIDAKRPYQYGILAGIKRLWDKPSTETTIIDWNNAWGRIIEFLEKLLQPESFWSEEVTDDFNLTPTRNWIPPVIADLLKAGTQDDQHVYATIFLPKTKALIKILLEKASSEEGVSDDPMSQAINSSKGKAIEAFFSLALRVCRLADRSSGNHESEWKELQPIADRELSQCKDGNYDFSTLAAAYLANFEYLDVNWFSANISKIFPEQWPNNFKSAMGGLAYAHVTKRCYALLLEAGTIDFGIRFTNIESKLKTRLIERVALAYLWGDEVLSSPRFHFWFDNGDEDAIKAISRFFWSVKHQTRKPEQIGRIKAFWMACLNWSDTQSERPEKLLSSLSKLACYVDDIGESDIKLLMATAPYCELSFNATDFIENLDRLTVENPQIVNRVLTTLLEKNVPTYDYEDRLLSIVQKLNDQGLREEAMLLADKLRQLPRMRELFKRITNI
;
A
#
# COMPACT_ATOMS: atom_id res chain seq x y z
N GLY A 1 -17.80 25.27 -22.68
CA GLY A 1 -18.27 26.40 -21.87
C GLY A 1 -18.54 27.62 -22.74
N LEU A 2 -17.65 28.63 -22.71
CA LEU A 2 -17.83 29.86 -23.50
C LEU A 2 -17.78 29.63 -25.02
N ARG A 3 -16.93 28.71 -25.52
CA ARG A 3 -16.87 28.34 -26.94
C ARG A 3 -18.23 27.87 -27.46
N ASP A 4 -18.82 26.88 -26.79
CA ASP A 4 -20.10 26.28 -27.18
C ASP A 4 -21.24 27.31 -27.11
N LEU A 5 -21.22 28.19 -26.10
CA LEU A 5 -22.21 29.26 -25.96
C LEU A 5 -22.11 30.27 -27.10
N LEU A 6 -20.91 30.66 -27.51
CA LEU A 6 -20.72 31.56 -28.65
C LEU A 6 -21.16 30.90 -29.95
N LEU A 7 -20.84 29.62 -30.17
CA LEU A 7 -21.29 28.88 -31.37
C LEU A 7 -22.82 28.80 -31.48
N GLY A 8 -23.51 28.60 -30.36
CA GLY A 8 -24.97 28.63 -30.30
C GLY A 8 -25.56 30.03 -30.46
N TRP A 9 -24.89 31.06 -29.94
CA TRP A 9 -25.35 32.45 -30.07
C TRP A 9 -25.28 32.96 -31.52
N VAL A 10 -24.30 32.52 -32.31
CA VAL A 10 -24.21 32.85 -33.75
C VAL A 10 -25.48 32.46 -34.51
N GLU A 11 -26.13 31.37 -34.12
CA GLU A 11 -27.36 30.87 -34.77
C GLU A 11 -28.59 31.76 -34.50
N THR A 12 -28.52 32.62 -33.47
CA THR A 12 -29.62 33.49 -33.05
C THR A 12 -29.38 34.95 -33.44
N ASP A 13 -28.15 35.44 -33.33
CA ASP A 13 -27.78 36.85 -33.62
C ASP A 13 -26.31 36.94 -34.05
N ALA A 14 -26.06 36.74 -35.35
CA ALA A 14 -24.71 36.69 -35.91
C ALA A 14 -23.98 38.04 -35.82
N ASP A 15 -24.67 39.16 -36.06
CA ASP A 15 -24.06 40.50 -36.06
C ASP A 15 -23.56 40.90 -34.67
N ALA A 16 -24.33 40.59 -33.62
CA ALA A 16 -23.91 40.82 -32.24
C ALA A 16 -22.68 39.97 -31.87
N VAL A 17 -22.64 38.72 -32.31
CA VAL A 17 -21.49 37.84 -32.04
C VAL A 17 -20.26 38.31 -32.82
N ILE A 18 -20.39 38.68 -34.10
CA ILE A 18 -19.27 39.23 -34.90
C ILE A 18 -18.64 40.44 -34.20
N ALA A 19 -19.47 41.38 -33.72
CA ALA A 19 -19.00 42.54 -32.97
C ALA A 19 -18.30 42.14 -31.66
N TYR A 20 -18.82 41.13 -30.96
CA TYR A 20 -18.24 40.63 -29.71
C TYR A 20 -16.90 39.91 -29.94
N ILE A 21 -16.82 39.02 -30.94
CA ILE A 21 -15.59 38.31 -31.33
C ILE A 21 -14.51 39.30 -31.73
N LYS A 22 -14.84 40.35 -32.50
CA LYS A 22 -13.89 41.42 -32.83
C LYS A 22 -13.29 42.06 -31.57
N LYS A 23 -14.13 42.38 -30.58
CA LYS A 23 -13.67 42.93 -29.29
C LYS A 23 -12.77 41.96 -28.51
N LEU A 24 -13.06 40.66 -28.56
CA LEU A 24 -12.24 39.64 -27.89
C LEU A 24 -10.87 39.48 -28.56
N LEU A 25 -10.82 39.57 -29.90
CA LEU A 25 -9.58 39.53 -30.67
C LEU A 25 -8.67 40.72 -30.36
N ASP A 26 -9.24 41.92 -30.27
CA ASP A 26 -8.50 43.15 -29.90
C ASP A 26 -8.12 43.19 -28.39
N GLY A 27 -8.59 42.22 -27.62
CA GLY A 27 -8.36 42.12 -26.19
C GLY A 27 -6.94 41.66 -25.82
N LYS A 28 -6.52 42.00 -24.60
CA LYS A 28 -5.19 41.62 -24.07
C LYS A 28 -5.10 40.16 -23.62
N LEU A 29 -6.22 39.51 -23.34
CA LEU A 29 -6.26 38.13 -22.81
C LEU A 29 -6.07 37.11 -23.94
N GLU A 30 -4.99 36.33 -23.86
CA GLU A 30 -4.67 35.26 -24.82
C GLU A 30 -5.83 34.26 -24.97
N ILE A 31 -6.42 33.80 -23.85
CA ILE A 31 -7.53 32.85 -23.89
C ILE A 31 -8.76 33.38 -24.66
N ALA A 32 -9.01 34.69 -24.64
CA ALA A 32 -10.10 35.31 -25.37
C ALA A 32 -9.83 35.29 -26.89
N ARG A 33 -8.57 35.53 -27.29
CA ARG A 33 -8.14 35.41 -28.69
C ARG A 33 -8.21 33.96 -29.17
N ARG A 34 -7.76 33.00 -28.37
CA ARG A 34 -7.86 31.56 -28.68
C ARG A 34 -9.31 31.12 -28.91
N ILE A 35 -10.22 31.53 -28.02
CA ILE A 35 -11.65 31.24 -28.19
C ILE A 35 -12.15 31.87 -29.49
N SER A 36 -11.79 33.11 -29.78
CA SER A 36 -12.19 33.81 -31.00
C SER A 36 -11.69 33.14 -32.28
N LEU A 37 -10.41 32.73 -32.32
CA LEU A 37 -9.83 31.98 -33.45
C LEU A 37 -10.57 30.66 -33.68
N HIS A 38 -10.92 29.94 -32.61
CA HIS A 38 -11.72 28.74 -32.72
C HIS A 38 -13.12 29.01 -33.29
N ILE A 39 -13.80 30.07 -32.87
CA ILE A 39 -15.12 30.43 -33.43
C ILE A 39 -15.00 30.80 -34.91
N ILE A 40 -13.95 31.54 -35.29
CA ILE A 40 -13.70 31.89 -36.70
C ILE A 40 -13.44 30.64 -37.55
N ASP A 41 -12.65 29.69 -37.06
CA ASP A 41 -12.42 28.41 -37.75
C ASP A 41 -13.74 27.65 -38.01
N ILE A 42 -14.60 27.54 -37.01
CA ILE A 42 -15.88 26.82 -37.15
C ILE A 42 -16.91 27.60 -38.02
N ARG A 43 -16.88 28.94 -38.00
CA ARG A 43 -17.83 29.81 -38.73
C ARG A 43 -17.16 30.65 -39.82
N TRP A 44 -16.18 30.05 -40.51
CA TRP A 44 -15.30 30.72 -41.47
C TRP A 44 -16.03 31.60 -42.49
N GLN A 45 -17.04 31.04 -43.16
CA GLN A 45 -17.81 31.72 -44.21
C GLN A 45 -18.50 33.02 -43.75
N GLN A 46 -18.75 33.18 -42.45
CA GLN A 46 -19.40 34.38 -41.88
C GLN A 46 -18.39 35.35 -41.25
N MET A 47 -17.17 34.90 -40.94
CA MET A 47 -16.25 35.61 -40.06
C MET A 47 -14.80 35.72 -40.57
N PHE A 48 -14.51 35.28 -41.79
CA PHE A 48 -13.14 35.30 -42.34
C PHE A 48 -12.52 36.72 -42.35
N ASP A 49 -13.33 37.77 -42.55
CA ASP A 49 -12.90 39.17 -42.50
C ASP A 49 -12.29 39.55 -41.14
N LEU A 50 -12.74 38.93 -40.04
CA LEU A 50 -12.19 39.15 -38.71
C LEU A 50 -10.79 38.57 -38.57
N PHE A 51 -10.51 37.43 -39.24
CA PHE A 51 -9.16 36.86 -39.27
C PHE A 51 -8.20 37.76 -40.05
N GLU A 52 -8.63 38.27 -41.21
CA GLU A 52 -7.82 39.20 -42.00
C GLU A 52 -7.50 40.49 -41.22
N HIS A 53 -8.44 40.97 -40.40
CA HIS A 53 -8.25 42.16 -39.57
C HIS A 53 -7.11 42.02 -38.55
N VAL A 54 -6.95 40.82 -37.97
CA VAL A 54 -6.03 40.57 -36.85
C VAL A 54 -4.72 39.93 -37.29
N LEU A 55 -4.62 39.53 -38.56
CA LEU A 55 -3.49 38.82 -39.11
C LEU A 55 -2.22 39.70 -39.09
N ASN A 56 -1.27 39.31 -38.25
CA ASN A 56 0.06 39.91 -38.16
C ASN A 56 1.03 38.91 -37.49
N PRO A 57 2.36 39.11 -37.54
CA PRO A 57 3.32 38.17 -36.97
C PRO A 57 3.10 37.84 -35.48
N SER A 58 2.60 38.78 -34.67
CA SER A 58 2.35 38.52 -33.24
C SER A 58 1.21 37.53 -32.98
N LEU A 59 0.34 37.27 -33.98
CA LEU A 59 -0.70 36.26 -33.86
C LEU A 59 -0.12 34.83 -33.81
N PHE A 60 1.05 34.62 -34.41
CA PHE A 60 1.78 33.35 -34.47
C PHE A 60 2.62 33.09 -33.21
N GLU A 61 2.05 33.42 -32.04
CA GLU A 61 2.63 33.12 -30.74
C GLU A 61 2.26 31.71 -30.27
N ILE A 62 3.10 31.15 -29.39
CA ILE A 62 2.95 29.81 -28.82
C ILE A 62 1.53 29.63 -28.25
N GLY A 63 0.99 30.60 -27.50
CA GLY A 63 -0.34 30.54 -26.91
C GLY A 63 -1.49 30.25 -27.89
N HIS A 64 -1.39 30.68 -29.15
CA HIS A 64 -2.43 30.47 -30.16
C HIS A 64 -2.21 29.20 -31.00
N ARG A 65 -1.15 28.42 -30.73
CA ARG A 65 -0.69 27.32 -31.58
C ARG A 65 -1.81 26.40 -32.03
N HIS A 66 -2.53 25.82 -31.08
CA HIS A 66 -3.54 24.83 -31.39
C HIS A 66 -4.66 25.40 -32.28
N GLU A 67 -5.28 26.51 -31.88
CA GLU A 67 -6.42 27.06 -32.60
C GLU A 67 -6.04 27.68 -33.96
N LEU A 68 -4.89 28.37 -34.04
CA LEU A 68 -4.43 28.95 -35.30
C LEU A 68 -3.93 27.87 -36.28
N TYR A 69 -3.28 26.82 -35.78
CA TYR A 69 -2.84 25.69 -36.60
C TYR A 69 -4.01 25.05 -37.31
N TRP A 70 -5.09 24.74 -36.59
CA TRP A 70 -6.29 24.13 -37.18
C TRP A 70 -7.03 25.08 -38.11
N LEU A 71 -7.15 26.37 -37.77
CA LEU A 71 -7.76 27.37 -38.68
C LEU A 71 -7.02 27.41 -40.03
N LEU A 72 -5.69 27.48 -40.02
CA LEU A 72 -4.88 27.43 -41.23
C LEU A 72 -4.98 26.06 -41.91
N SER A 73 -4.98 24.99 -41.12
CA SER A 73 -5.14 23.60 -41.58
C SER A 73 -6.46 23.38 -42.34
N ASN A 74 -7.53 24.05 -41.93
CA ASN A 74 -8.85 23.86 -42.52
C ASN A 74 -9.09 24.80 -43.71
N HIS A 75 -8.70 26.08 -43.59
CA HIS A 75 -9.22 27.13 -44.49
C HIS A 75 -8.21 27.75 -45.44
N PHE A 76 -6.92 27.41 -45.37
CA PHE A 76 -5.90 28.08 -46.19
C PHE A 76 -6.18 27.99 -47.71
N THR A 77 -6.75 26.89 -48.21
CA THR A 77 -7.16 26.75 -49.62
C THR A 77 -8.38 27.58 -50.01
N GLU A 78 -9.22 27.95 -49.04
CA GLU A 78 -10.41 28.80 -49.25
C GLU A 78 -10.08 30.30 -49.22
N MET A 79 -8.88 30.67 -48.74
CA MET A 79 -8.43 32.05 -48.67
C MET A 79 -8.17 32.66 -50.05
N THR A 80 -8.41 33.97 -50.18
CA THR A 80 -8.00 34.70 -51.38
C THR A 80 -6.47 34.70 -51.51
N GLY A 81 -5.94 34.80 -52.73
CA GLY A 81 -4.48 34.85 -52.94
C GLY A 81 -3.78 35.99 -52.19
N SER A 82 -4.48 37.11 -51.97
CA SER A 82 -3.98 38.22 -51.15
C SER A 82 -3.86 37.82 -49.67
N LEU A 83 -4.87 37.12 -49.12
CA LEU A 83 -4.85 36.67 -47.73
C LEU A 83 -3.83 35.54 -47.49
N GLN A 84 -3.69 34.60 -48.43
CA GLN A 84 -2.63 33.59 -48.39
C GLN A 84 -1.23 34.23 -48.34
N THR A 85 -1.01 35.25 -49.16
CA THR A 85 0.25 36.01 -49.19
C THR A 85 0.52 36.70 -47.83
N LYS A 86 -0.51 37.27 -47.20
CA LYS A 86 -0.38 37.88 -45.87
C LYS A 86 -0.02 36.85 -44.79
N VAL A 87 -0.62 35.65 -44.84
CA VAL A 87 -0.29 34.55 -43.91
C VAL A 87 1.17 34.13 -44.06
N ILE A 88 1.63 33.92 -45.30
CA ILE A 88 3.00 33.53 -45.60
C ILE A 88 3.98 34.62 -45.14
N SER A 89 3.69 35.89 -45.42
CA SER A 89 4.51 37.02 -44.95
C SER A 89 4.55 37.08 -43.42
N ALA A 90 3.43 36.87 -42.74
CA ALA A 90 3.39 36.91 -41.28
C ALA A 90 4.25 35.80 -40.64
N ILE A 91 4.30 34.60 -41.23
CA ILE A 91 5.19 33.52 -40.79
C ILE A 91 6.67 33.88 -41.10
N ARG A 92 6.93 34.51 -42.24
CA ARG A 92 8.28 34.92 -42.66
C ARG A 92 8.86 36.01 -41.77
N ASP A 93 8.00 36.94 -41.34
CA ASP A 93 8.35 38.08 -40.50
C ASP A 93 8.32 37.77 -38.98
N LEU A 94 8.26 36.49 -38.61
CA LEU A 94 8.33 36.05 -37.21
C LEU A 94 9.64 36.49 -36.55
N THR A 95 9.53 37.06 -35.35
CA THR A 95 10.68 37.40 -34.52
C THR A 95 10.56 36.72 -33.16
N LEU A 96 11.59 35.99 -32.74
CA LEU A 96 11.70 35.48 -31.37
C LEU A 96 12.31 36.54 -30.44
N SER A 97 12.22 36.33 -29.11
CA SER A 97 12.90 37.16 -28.13
C SER A 97 14.43 37.10 -28.33
N LYS A 98 15.12 38.25 -28.30
CA LYS A 98 16.56 38.38 -28.61
C LYS A 98 17.50 37.68 -27.61
N ASN A 99 16.99 37.18 -26.48
CA ASN A 99 17.79 36.58 -25.41
C ASN A 99 17.84 35.04 -25.47
N ILE A 100 17.50 34.44 -26.61
CA ILE A 100 17.41 32.99 -26.75
C ILE A 100 18.67 32.45 -27.44
N GLU A 101 19.30 31.44 -26.83
CA GLU A 101 20.38 30.66 -27.44
C GLU A 101 19.89 29.94 -28.71
N ASP A 102 20.77 29.86 -29.73
CA ASP A 102 20.46 29.28 -31.04
C ASP A 102 19.24 29.92 -31.73
N TYR A 103 19.18 31.25 -31.69
CA TYR A 103 18.10 32.06 -32.26
C TYR A 103 17.70 31.60 -33.67
N ASP A 104 18.67 31.45 -34.58
CA ASP A 104 18.42 31.09 -35.98
C ASP A 104 17.83 29.68 -36.11
N LEU A 105 18.32 28.71 -35.32
CA LEU A 105 17.81 27.33 -35.33
C LEU A 105 16.38 27.28 -34.80
N ARG A 106 16.07 28.03 -33.73
CA ARG A 106 14.72 28.07 -33.15
C ARG A 106 13.74 28.83 -34.02
N LEU A 107 14.14 29.93 -34.64
CA LEU A 107 13.30 30.67 -35.58
C LEU A 107 12.94 29.77 -36.77
N ARG A 108 13.95 29.09 -37.34
CA ARG A 108 13.80 28.12 -38.42
C ARG A 108 12.85 26.98 -38.02
N SER A 109 12.98 26.43 -36.81
CA SER A 109 12.06 25.39 -36.29
C SER A 109 10.63 25.91 -36.16
N CYS A 110 10.44 27.10 -35.58
CA CYS A 110 9.13 27.71 -35.38
C CYS A 110 8.41 28.00 -36.71
N GLN A 111 9.12 28.57 -37.68
CA GLN A 111 8.59 28.80 -39.03
C GLN A 111 8.18 27.50 -39.70
N ARG A 112 9.00 26.46 -39.59
CA ARG A 112 8.70 25.16 -40.17
C ARG A 112 7.48 24.49 -39.54
N GLU A 113 7.32 24.58 -38.22
CA GLU A 113 6.13 24.07 -37.52
C GLU A 113 4.86 24.77 -38.01
N TRP A 114 4.86 26.10 -38.15
CA TRP A 114 3.70 26.83 -38.67
C TRP A 114 3.40 26.49 -40.14
N LEU A 115 4.42 26.40 -40.99
CA LEU A 115 4.25 26.00 -42.39
C LEU A 115 3.67 24.59 -42.54
N SER A 116 3.89 23.69 -41.57
CA SER A 116 3.30 22.34 -41.62
C SER A 116 1.76 22.35 -41.62
N SER A 117 1.12 23.42 -41.15
CA SER A 117 -0.34 23.58 -41.24
C SER A 117 -0.84 23.92 -42.66
N ILE A 118 0.05 24.39 -43.54
CA ILE A 118 -0.31 24.89 -44.88
C ILE A 118 0.46 24.24 -46.04
N THR A 119 1.44 23.39 -45.75
CA THR A 119 2.14 22.59 -46.78
C THR A 119 1.20 21.57 -47.44
N GLY A 120 1.40 21.31 -48.74
CA GLY A 120 0.60 20.42 -49.56
C GLY A 120 -0.72 21.02 -50.04
N LYS A 121 -0.94 22.34 -49.86
CA LYS A 121 -2.20 23.02 -50.17
C LYS A 121 -2.20 23.84 -51.46
N GLY A 122 -1.31 23.50 -52.40
CA GLY A 122 -1.30 24.10 -53.73
C GLY A 122 -0.54 25.42 -53.85
N CYS A 123 0.32 25.76 -52.88
CA CYS A 123 1.26 26.88 -52.97
C CYS A 123 2.70 26.35 -53.03
N GLU A 124 3.26 26.27 -54.25
CA GLU A 124 4.58 25.69 -54.47
C GLU A 124 5.70 26.41 -53.70
N GLU A 125 5.59 27.72 -53.48
CA GLU A 125 6.52 28.50 -52.67
C GLU A 125 6.57 28.02 -51.21
N VAL A 126 5.42 27.67 -50.64
CA VAL A 126 5.32 27.18 -49.25
C VAL A 126 5.95 25.81 -49.11
N ASP A 127 5.70 24.91 -50.07
CA ASP A 127 6.21 23.55 -50.05
C ASP A 127 7.74 23.52 -50.19
N GLN A 128 8.28 24.28 -51.15
CA GLN A 128 9.73 24.44 -51.32
C GLN A 128 10.38 25.07 -50.08
N TRP A 129 9.72 26.06 -49.46
CA TRP A 129 10.23 26.70 -48.25
C TRP A 129 10.23 25.74 -47.05
N PHE A 130 9.16 24.97 -46.85
CA PHE A 130 9.06 23.96 -45.80
C PHE A 130 10.16 22.89 -45.90
N ASP A 131 10.42 22.39 -47.11
CA ASP A 131 11.48 21.39 -47.37
C ASP A 131 12.88 21.98 -47.14
N THR A 132 13.09 23.23 -47.56
CA THR A 132 14.35 23.95 -47.34
C THR A 132 14.62 24.16 -45.86
N LEU A 133 13.61 24.54 -45.07
CA LEU A 133 13.76 24.67 -43.61
C LEU A 133 14.01 23.32 -42.93
N GLY A 134 13.66 22.19 -43.55
CA GLY A 134 13.92 20.86 -43.00
C GLY A 134 15.30 20.28 -43.27
N SER A 135 15.96 20.76 -44.31
CA SER A 135 17.20 20.20 -44.87
C SER A 135 18.45 21.02 -44.48
N GLY A 136 19.65 20.52 -44.76
CA GLY A 136 20.94 21.22 -44.49
C GLY A 136 21.79 20.59 -43.38
N ASP A 137 22.87 21.25 -42.99
CA ASP A 137 23.90 20.73 -42.07
C ASP A 137 23.37 20.39 -40.66
N ASN A 138 22.30 21.07 -40.24
CA ASN A 138 21.52 20.76 -39.04
C ASN A 138 20.08 20.45 -39.44
N PRO A 139 19.73 19.19 -39.75
CA PRO A 139 18.37 18.83 -40.12
C PRO A 139 17.44 18.99 -38.90
N ILE A 140 16.28 19.60 -39.13
CA ILE A 140 15.24 19.73 -38.11
C ILE A 140 14.25 18.57 -38.32
N SER A 141 13.70 18.00 -37.26
CA SER A 141 12.60 17.02 -37.36
C SER A 141 11.30 17.67 -36.92
N LEU A 142 10.18 17.29 -37.53
CA LEU A 142 8.87 17.78 -37.13
C LEU A 142 8.40 17.04 -35.86
N SER A 143 7.75 17.75 -34.93
CA SER A 143 7.02 17.11 -33.83
C SER A 143 5.87 16.27 -34.39
N LYS A 144 5.66 15.07 -33.83
CA LYS A 144 4.47 14.23 -34.13
C LYS A 144 3.15 14.96 -33.86
N HIS A 145 3.18 15.92 -32.93
CA HIS A 145 2.04 16.73 -32.50
C HIS A 145 2.38 18.22 -32.62
N SER A 146 2.48 18.71 -33.86
CA SER A 146 2.87 20.11 -34.14
C SER A 146 1.80 21.14 -33.76
N ASP A 147 0.56 20.69 -33.54
CA ASP A 147 -0.54 21.50 -33.03
C ASP A 147 -0.53 21.65 -31.49
N PHE A 148 0.24 20.83 -30.78
CA PHE A 148 0.39 20.91 -29.32
C PHE A 148 1.63 21.70 -28.89
N LEU A 149 1.53 22.30 -27.71
CA LEU A 149 2.64 23.01 -27.05
C LEU A 149 3.68 22.08 -26.46
N SER A 150 3.21 20.95 -25.92
CA SER A 150 4.01 19.90 -25.32
C SER A 150 3.17 18.62 -25.37
N TYR A 151 3.80 17.50 -25.71
CA TYR A 151 3.19 16.18 -25.74
C TYR A 151 4.14 15.19 -25.08
N SER A 152 3.63 14.40 -24.15
CA SER A 152 4.38 13.34 -23.48
C SER A 152 3.50 12.10 -23.36
N ASP A 153 4.02 10.96 -23.80
CA ASP A 153 3.45 9.64 -23.54
C ASP A 153 4.15 8.98 -22.36
N SER A 154 3.39 8.25 -21.55
CA SER A 154 3.92 7.38 -20.51
C SER A 154 3.57 5.93 -20.82
N SER A 155 4.57 5.05 -20.78
CA SER A 155 4.39 3.59 -20.84
C SER A 155 4.93 2.98 -19.54
N PHE A 156 4.16 2.06 -18.95
CA PHE A 156 4.54 1.31 -17.76
C PHE A 156 4.78 -0.15 -18.15
N GLY A 157 5.97 -0.68 -17.89
CA GLY A 157 6.28 -2.10 -18.12
C GLY A 157 7.72 -2.35 -18.56
N SER A 158 8.11 -3.62 -18.65
CA SER A 158 9.47 -4.06 -19.02
C SER A 158 9.73 -4.05 -20.53
N GLY A 159 8.87 -3.40 -21.33
CA GLY A 159 8.91 -3.48 -22.79
C GLY A 159 8.40 -4.82 -23.36
N PRO A 160 8.34 -4.95 -24.70
CA PRO A 160 7.93 -6.18 -25.38
C PRO A 160 8.95 -7.31 -25.18
N SER A 161 8.55 -8.58 -25.24
CA SER A 161 9.50 -9.71 -25.27
C SER A 161 9.99 -9.98 -26.70
N PRO A 162 11.26 -10.39 -26.92
CA PRO A 162 11.75 -10.74 -28.26
C PRO A 162 11.10 -12.02 -28.82
N PHE A 163 10.58 -12.87 -27.94
CA PHE A 163 9.92 -14.13 -28.29
C PHE A 163 8.58 -14.23 -27.56
N GLN A 164 7.63 -14.89 -28.21
CA GLN A 164 6.36 -15.29 -27.64
C GLN A 164 6.50 -16.63 -26.90
N LYS A 165 5.56 -16.90 -26.00
CA LYS A 165 5.53 -18.12 -25.18
C LYS A 165 5.61 -19.41 -25.99
N HIS A 166 4.85 -19.52 -27.08
CA HIS A 166 4.81 -20.70 -27.93
C HIS A 166 6.14 -20.97 -28.65
N GLU A 167 6.91 -19.91 -28.93
CA GLU A 167 8.25 -20.03 -29.50
C GLU A 167 9.22 -20.61 -28.47
N LEU A 168 9.18 -20.15 -27.22
CA LEU A 168 10.01 -20.74 -26.15
C LEU A 168 9.70 -22.21 -25.92
N ILE A 169 8.43 -22.61 -26.03
CA ILE A 169 8.01 -24.01 -25.97
C ILE A 169 8.59 -24.81 -27.15
N ALA A 170 8.54 -24.27 -28.37
CA ALA A 170 9.12 -24.92 -29.54
C ALA A 170 10.65 -25.10 -29.39
N PHE A 171 11.37 -24.07 -28.93
CA PHE A 171 12.81 -24.16 -28.66
C PHE A 171 13.14 -25.14 -27.50
N ALA A 172 12.24 -25.30 -26.54
CA ALA A 172 12.39 -26.30 -25.49
C ALA A 172 12.28 -27.73 -26.05
N GLN A 173 11.37 -27.95 -27.02
CA GLN A 173 11.14 -29.24 -27.67
C GLN A 173 12.29 -29.64 -28.60
N ASP A 174 12.83 -28.70 -29.38
CA ASP A 174 13.96 -28.96 -30.29
C ASP A 174 15.33 -28.96 -29.58
N GLY A 175 15.38 -28.47 -28.34
CA GLY A 175 16.57 -28.45 -27.48
C GLY A 175 17.46 -27.22 -27.62
N SER A 176 17.07 -26.21 -28.41
CA SER A 176 17.81 -24.97 -28.67
C SER A 176 17.53 -23.84 -27.68
N LEU A 177 16.58 -24.00 -26.75
CA LEU A 177 16.12 -22.94 -25.84
C LEU A 177 17.27 -22.20 -25.12
N ILE A 178 18.22 -22.93 -24.54
CA ILE A 178 19.30 -22.31 -23.75
C ILE A 178 20.18 -21.41 -24.61
N ASP A 179 20.45 -21.80 -25.86
CA ASP A 179 21.24 -21.02 -26.80
C ASP A 179 20.51 -19.72 -27.18
N PHE A 180 19.21 -19.78 -27.45
CA PHE A 180 18.40 -18.59 -27.75
C PHE A 180 18.32 -17.63 -26.57
N LEU A 181 18.04 -18.15 -25.37
CA LEU A 181 17.99 -17.34 -24.15
C LEU A 181 19.34 -16.65 -23.90
N ASN A 182 20.44 -17.40 -23.95
CA ASN A 182 21.78 -16.86 -23.71
C ASN A 182 22.25 -15.93 -24.83
N GLY A 183 21.81 -16.13 -26.08
CA GLY A 183 22.18 -15.34 -27.25
C GLY A 183 21.44 -13.99 -27.35
N PHE A 184 20.31 -13.81 -26.66
CA PHE A 184 19.55 -12.57 -26.73
C PHE A 184 20.33 -11.36 -26.17
N GLN A 185 20.26 -10.24 -26.89
CA GLN A 185 20.84 -8.94 -26.54
C GLN A 185 19.81 -7.82 -26.76
N PRO A 186 19.52 -6.99 -25.73
CA PRO A 186 18.61 -5.85 -25.87
C PRO A 186 19.09 -4.83 -26.90
N THR A 187 18.15 -4.14 -27.56
CA THR A 187 18.44 -3.15 -28.61
C THR A 187 18.85 -1.77 -28.08
N GLY A 188 18.79 -1.55 -26.75
CA GLY A 188 19.16 -0.29 -26.10
C GLY A 188 18.08 0.81 -26.14
N ASN A 189 16.93 0.55 -26.78
CA ASN A 189 15.79 1.46 -26.77
C ASN A 189 14.95 1.27 -25.51
N TRP A 190 14.42 2.37 -24.96
CA TRP A 190 13.58 2.34 -23.74
C TRP A 190 12.26 1.58 -23.94
N ASP A 191 11.78 1.48 -25.18
CA ASP A 191 10.57 0.76 -25.60
C ASP A 191 10.87 -0.59 -26.29
N GLY A 192 12.15 -0.97 -26.36
CA GLY A 192 12.61 -2.18 -27.03
C GLY A 192 12.53 -3.43 -26.16
N PRO A 193 12.79 -4.62 -26.75
CA PRO A 193 12.75 -5.85 -25.98
C PRO A 193 13.82 -5.95 -24.90
N SER A 194 13.45 -6.46 -23.72
CA SER A 194 14.33 -6.54 -22.54
C SER A 194 14.52 -7.96 -22.02
N ILE A 195 15.64 -8.20 -21.32
CA ILE A 195 15.89 -9.49 -20.65
C ILE A 195 14.79 -9.79 -19.63
N ARG A 196 14.35 -8.77 -18.88
CA ARG A 196 13.26 -8.91 -17.90
C ARG A 196 11.95 -9.38 -18.54
N SER A 197 11.58 -8.81 -19.69
CA SER A 197 10.39 -9.23 -20.43
C SER A 197 10.52 -10.69 -20.91
N LEU A 198 11.69 -11.10 -21.42
CA LEU A 198 11.94 -12.47 -21.83
C LEU A 198 11.91 -13.45 -20.65
N THR A 199 12.45 -13.08 -19.49
CA THR A 199 12.34 -13.87 -18.25
C THR A 199 10.88 -14.05 -17.83
N SER A 200 10.04 -13.01 -17.94
CA SER A 200 8.61 -13.12 -17.64
C SER A 200 7.89 -14.08 -18.59
N ILE A 201 8.19 -14.03 -19.90
CA ILE A 201 7.63 -14.97 -20.87
C ILE A 201 8.12 -16.40 -20.64
N LEU A 202 9.36 -16.58 -20.17
CA LEU A 202 9.85 -17.89 -19.74
C LEU A 202 9.06 -18.43 -18.55
N GLU A 203 8.78 -17.61 -17.53
CA GLU A 203 7.93 -18.03 -16.40
C GLU A 203 6.54 -18.48 -16.86
N GLU A 204 5.94 -17.77 -17.82
CA GLU A 204 4.65 -18.14 -18.40
C GLU A 204 4.75 -19.46 -19.18
N ALA A 205 5.80 -19.65 -19.98
CA ALA A 205 6.00 -20.89 -20.74
C ALA A 205 6.09 -22.13 -19.81
N VAL A 206 6.70 -21.99 -18.63
CA VAL A 206 6.75 -23.04 -17.60
C VAL A 206 5.36 -23.40 -17.08
N LEU A 207 4.46 -22.43 -16.95
CA LEU A 207 3.10 -22.67 -16.48
C LEU A 207 2.24 -23.40 -17.52
N ASP A 208 2.51 -23.20 -18.80
CA ASP A 208 1.75 -23.82 -19.89
C ASP A 208 2.24 -25.23 -20.23
N GLU A 209 3.56 -25.46 -20.22
CA GLU A 209 4.15 -26.77 -20.53
C GLU A 209 5.01 -27.31 -19.37
N PRO A 210 4.43 -27.49 -18.16
CA PRO A 210 5.20 -27.76 -16.95
C PRO A 210 6.00 -29.07 -17.02
N THR A 211 5.45 -30.12 -17.63
CA THR A 211 6.12 -31.41 -17.77
C THR A 211 7.39 -31.29 -18.62
N LEU A 212 7.33 -30.52 -19.71
CA LEU A 212 8.48 -30.28 -20.59
C LEU A 212 9.58 -29.51 -19.83
N PHE A 213 9.21 -28.41 -19.18
CA PHE A 213 10.17 -27.57 -18.46
C PHE A 213 10.80 -28.27 -17.25
N LEU A 214 10.04 -29.10 -16.52
CA LEU A 214 10.59 -29.97 -15.48
C LEU A 214 11.53 -31.04 -16.06
N GLN A 215 11.24 -31.54 -17.27
CA GLN A 215 12.11 -32.50 -17.93
C GLN A 215 13.47 -31.90 -18.33
N ILE A 216 13.46 -30.66 -18.86
CA ILE A 216 14.68 -29.97 -19.32
C ILE A 216 15.36 -29.12 -18.23
N LEU A 217 14.79 -29.04 -17.02
CA LEU A 217 15.35 -28.28 -15.89
C LEU A 217 16.87 -28.47 -15.69
N PRO A 218 17.45 -29.69 -15.78
CA PRO A 218 18.90 -29.84 -15.64
C PRO A 218 19.74 -29.03 -16.65
N LYS A 219 19.22 -28.71 -17.84
CA LYS A 219 19.92 -27.91 -18.86
C LYS A 219 20.01 -26.43 -18.49
N PHE A 220 19.14 -25.93 -17.59
CA PHE A 220 19.18 -24.53 -17.16
C PHE A 220 20.42 -24.20 -16.31
N ILE A 221 21.24 -25.20 -15.94
CA ILE A 221 22.52 -24.94 -15.27
C ILE A 221 23.46 -24.10 -16.16
N ASP A 222 23.32 -24.24 -17.49
CA ASP A 222 24.09 -23.52 -18.50
C ASP A 222 23.43 -22.19 -18.93
N ALA A 223 22.25 -21.87 -18.41
CA ALA A 223 21.55 -20.61 -18.70
C ALA A 223 22.13 -19.43 -17.89
N LYS A 224 22.05 -18.22 -18.44
CA LYS A 224 22.36 -16.98 -17.70
C LYS A 224 21.44 -16.82 -16.48
N ARG A 225 21.91 -16.09 -15.45
CA ARG A 225 21.20 -15.85 -14.17
C ARG A 225 19.73 -15.43 -14.30
N PRO A 226 19.36 -14.52 -15.22
CA PRO A 226 17.97 -14.10 -15.38
C PRO A 226 17.03 -15.26 -15.71
N TYR A 227 17.51 -16.25 -16.47
CA TYR A 227 16.72 -17.39 -16.91
C TYR A 227 16.75 -18.54 -15.91
N GLN A 228 17.85 -18.70 -15.15
CA GLN A 228 17.90 -19.56 -13.96
C GLN A 228 16.90 -19.08 -12.90
N TYR A 229 16.80 -17.77 -12.70
CA TYR A 229 15.74 -17.18 -11.87
C TYR A 229 14.35 -17.45 -12.47
N GLY A 230 14.15 -17.17 -13.76
CA GLY A 230 12.85 -17.34 -14.44
C GLY A 230 12.30 -18.77 -14.37
N ILE A 231 13.13 -19.79 -14.59
CA ILE A 231 12.68 -21.19 -14.48
C ILE A 231 12.27 -21.53 -13.04
N LEU A 232 13.00 -21.05 -12.02
CA LEU A 232 12.68 -21.28 -10.61
C LEU A 232 11.41 -20.53 -10.18
N ALA A 233 11.26 -19.27 -10.61
CA ALA A 233 10.07 -18.47 -10.35
C ALA A 233 8.83 -19.09 -11.02
N GLY A 234 8.96 -19.57 -12.25
CA GLY A 234 7.90 -20.31 -12.96
C GLY A 234 7.49 -21.59 -12.22
N ILE A 235 8.46 -22.41 -11.79
CA ILE A 235 8.21 -23.63 -11.00
C ILE A 235 7.53 -23.31 -9.65
N LYS A 236 7.97 -22.25 -8.97
CA LYS A 236 7.33 -21.81 -7.72
C LYS A 236 5.88 -21.39 -7.96
N ARG A 237 5.62 -20.57 -8.98
CA ARG A 237 4.25 -20.17 -9.36
C ARG A 237 3.40 -21.37 -9.74
N LEU A 238 3.98 -22.38 -10.37
CA LEU A 238 3.31 -23.63 -10.70
C LEU A 238 2.92 -24.42 -9.43
N TRP A 239 3.83 -24.50 -8.45
CA TRP A 239 3.57 -25.16 -7.17
C TRP A 239 2.50 -24.44 -6.34
N ASP A 240 2.50 -23.11 -6.32
CA ASP A 240 1.55 -22.30 -5.56
C ASP A 240 0.13 -22.29 -6.15
N LYS A 241 -0.04 -22.69 -7.42
CA LYS A 241 -1.37 -22.77 -8.03
C LYS A 241 -2.18 -23.89 -7.36
N PRO A 242 -3.47 -23.63 -7.03
CA PRO A 242 -4.38 -24.70 -6.60
C PRO A 242 -4.40 -25.81 -7.64
N SER A 243 -4.38 -27.07 -7.19
CA SER A 243 -4.44 -28.22 -8.10
C SER A 243 -5.69 -28.11 -8.98
N THR A 244 -5.49 -27.89 -10.28
CA THR A 244 -6.56 -27.89 -11.27
C THR A 244 -6.59 -29.26 -11.94
N GLU A 245 -7.79 -29.73 -12.30
CA GLU A 245 -8.03 -31.06 -12.87
C GLU A 245 -7.31 -31.31 -14.21
N THR A 246 -6.72 -30.28 -14.83
CA THR A 246 -6.22 -30.29 -16.20
C THR A 246 -4.75 -30.65 -16.38
N THR A 247 -3.91 -30.62 -15.34
CA THR A 247 -2.48 -30.96 -15.47
C THR A 247 -2.03 -31.95 -14.40
N ILE A 248 -1.80 -33.20 -14.80
CA ILE A 248 -1.29 -34.26 -13.93
C ILE A 248 0.25 -34.20 -13.94
N ILE A 249 0.84 -33.66 -12.87
CA ILE A 249 2.29 -33.61 -12.65
C ILE A 249 2.67 -34.67 -11.63
N ASP A 250 3.64 -35.53 -11.96
CA ASP A 250 4.31 -36.38 -10.97
C ASP A 250 5.26 -35.52 -10.11
N TRP A 251 4.70 -34.93 -9.07
CA TRP A 251 5.43 -34.04 -8.16
C TRP A 251 6.56 -34.76 -7.42
N ASN A 252 6.50 -36.07 -7.20
CA ASN A 252 7.60 -36.79 -6.55
C ASN A 252 8.83 -36.82 -7.45
N ASN A 253 8.66 -37.12 -8.73
CA ASN A 253 9.75 -37.05 -9.71
C ASN A 253 10.23 -35.61 -9.91
N ALA A 254 9.28 -34.66 -10.03
CA ALA A 254 9.58 -33.25 -10.23
C ALA A 254 10.43 -32.68 -9.09
N TRP A 255 10.07 -32.94 -7.82
CA TRP A 255 10.84 -32.49 -6.66
C TRP A 255 12.23 -33.11 -6.61
N GLY A 256 12.40 -34.37 -7.04
CA GLY A 256 13.72 -34.97 -7.18
C GLY A 256 14.62 -34.16 -8.13
N ARG A 257 14.09 -33.80 -9.31
CA ARG A 257 14.81 -32.97 -10.30
C ARG A 257 15.08 -31.55 -9.80
N ILE A 258 14.09 -30.94 -9.14
CA ILE A 258 14.21 -29.61 -8.56
C ILE A 258 15.36 -29.62 -7.54
N ILE A 259 15.32 -30.52 -6.56
CA ILE A 259 16.35 -30.58 -5.51
C ILE A 259 17.75 -30.82 -6.10
N GLU A 260 17.89 -31.73 -7.06
CA GLU A 260 19.18 -31.96 -7.75
C GLU A 260 19.67 -30.73 -8.51
N PHE A 261 18.78 -29.98 -9.15
CA PHE A 261 19.11 -28.73 -9.83
C PHE A 261 19.58 -27.67 -8.83
N LEU A 262 18.86 -27.50 -7.72
CA LEU A 262 19.21 -26.57 -6.64
C LEU A 262 20.58 -26.89 -6.03
N GLU A 263 20.85 -28.18 -5.77
CA GLU A 263 22.15 -28.66 -5.28
C GLU A 263 23.28 -28.26 -6.24
N LYS A 264 23.13 -28.54 -7.54
CA LYS A 264 24.13 -28.19 -8.55
C LYS A 264 24.32 -26.68 -8.73
N LEU A 265 23.25 -25.90 -8.58
CA LEU A 265 23.28 -24.45 -8.77
C LEU A 265 24.02 -23.74 -7.63
N LEU A 266 23.80 -24.17 -6.39
CA LEU A 266 24.37 -23.51 -5.20
C LEU A 266 25.73 -24.06 -4.74
N GLN A 267 26.13 -25.23 -5.24
CA GLN A 267 27.40 -25.89 -4.86
C GLN A 267 28.67 -25.10 -5.24
N PRO A 268 28.79 -24.50 -6.45
CA PRO A 268 30.02 -23.83 -6.84
C PRO A 268 30.25 -22.54 -6.04
N GLU A 269 31.45 -22.35 -5.47
CA GLU A 269 31.79 -21.09 -4.78
C GLU A 269 31.76 -19.88 -5.73
N SER A 270 32.04 -20.11 -7.02
CA SER A 270 31.90 -19.10 -8.07
C SER A 270 30.49 -18.54 -8.20
N PHE A 271 29.45 -19.32 -7.85
CA PHE A 271 28.09 -18.80 -7.78
C PHE A 271 27.99 -17.69 -6.74
N TRP A 272 28.64 -17.83 -5.60
CA TRP A 272 28.55 -16.86 -4.51
C TRP A 272 29.52 -15.68 -4.66
N SER A 273 30.68 -15.86 -5.31
CA SER A 273 31.70 -14.82 -5.49
C SER A 273 31.55 -13.97 -6.76
N GLU A 274 30.76 -14.45 -7.74
CA GLU A 274 30.01 -13.66 -8.72
C GLU A 274 29.76 -12.16 -8.40
N GLU A 275 30.38 -11.20 -9.10
CA GLU A 275 30.00 -9.78 -8.94
C GLU A 275 28.61 -9.51 -9.53
N VAL A 276 27.83 -8.68 -8.84
CA VAL A 276 26.49 -8.27 -9.28
C VAL A 276 26.51 -6.79 -9.63
N THR A 277 26.00 -6.47 -10.82
CA THR A 277 25.77 -5.09 -11.26
C THR A 277 24.27 -4.89 -11.42
N ASP A 278 23.75 -3.89 -10.72
CA ASP A 278 22.35 -3.49 -10.89
C ASP A 278 22.20 -2.69 -12.18
N ASP A 279 21.18 -3.02 -12.97
CA ASP A 279 20.84 -2.28 -14.18
C ASP A 279 19.51 -1.53 -14.01
N PHE A 280 19.30 -0.51 -14.84
CA PHE A 280 18.07 0.29 -14.84
C PHE A 280 16.82 -0.57 -15.14
N ASN A 281 17.00 -1.68 -15.85
CA ASN A 281 15.92 -2.58 -16.26
C ASN A 281 15.50 -3.55 -15.15
N LEU A 282 16.17 -3.52 -13.98
CA LEU A 282 15.96 -4.42 -12.86
C LEU A 282 15.96 -5.89 -13.32
N THR A 283 16.95 -6.24 -14.13
CA THR A 283 17.15 -7.60 -14.65
C THR A 283 17.51 -8.54 -13.50
N PRO A 284 16.87 -9.73 -13.38
CA PRO A 284 17.18 -10.64 -12.29
C PRO A 284 18.64 -11.09 -12.30
N THR A 285 19.31 -10.92 -11.17
CA THR A 285 20.73 -11.27 -10.99
C THR A 285 20.87 -12.53 -10.13
N ARG A 286 22.11 -12.94 -9.86
CA ARG A 286 22.40 -13.97 -8.86
C ARG A 286 21.68 -13.72 -7.54
N ASN A 287 21.64 -12.48 -7.04
CA ASN A 287 21.09 -12.17 -5.72
C ASN A 287 19.60 -12.49 -5.61
N TRP A 288 18.89 -12.64 -6.74
CA TRP A 288 17.48 -12.98 -6.78
C TRP A 288 17.24 -14.50 -6.72
N ILE A 289 18.27 -15.32 -6.95
CA ILE A 289 18.17 -16.78 -6.97
C ILE A 289 18.04 -17.38 -5.55
N PRO A 290 18.92 -17.09 -4.56
CA PRO A 290 18.77 -17.59 -3.19
C PRO A 290 17.38 -17.35 -2.57
N PRO A 291 16.76 -16.15 -2.67
CA PRO A 291 15.43 -15.92 -2.09
C PRO A 291 14.32 -16.72 -2.79
N VAL A 292 14.34 -16.88 -4.13
CA VAL A 292 13.31 -17.69 -4.80
C VAL A 292 13.45 -19.18 -4.46
N ILE A 293 14.68 -19.66 -4.25
CA ILE A 293 14.93 -21.02 -3.76
C ILE A 293 14.39 -21.19 -2.34
N ALA A 294 14.68 -20.25 -1.44
CA ALA A 294 14.16 -20.28 -0.07
C ALA A 294 12.63 -20.33 -0.06
N ASP A 295 11.97 -19.48 -0.84
CA ASP A 295 10.51 -19.46 -0.94
C ASP A 295 9.95 -20.77 -1.52
N LEU A 296 10.61 -21.37 -2.52
CA LEU A 296 10.22 -22.66 -3.08
C LEU A 296 10.34 -23.80 -2.04
N LEU A 297 11.45 -23.86 -1.30
CA LEU A 297 11.66 -24.86 -0.24
C LEU A 297 10.67 -24.69 0.92
N LYS A 298 10.34 -23.45 1.29
CA LYS A 298 9.28 -23.11 2.24
C LYS A 298 7.93 -23.64 1.73
N ALA A 299 7.55 -23.31 0.50
CA ALA A 299 6.29 -23.73 -0.09
C ALA A 299 6.14 -25.26 -0.15
N GLY A 300 7.24 -26.00 -0.38
CA GLY A 300 7.25 -27.46 -0.36
C GLY A 300 7.08 -28.12 1.02
N THR A 301 7.12 -27.33 2.11
CA THR A 301 7.05 -27.83 3.50
C THR A 301 5.94 -27.21 4.35
N GLN A 302 5.36 -26.09 3.94
CA GLN A 302 4.50 -25.28 4.79
C GLN A 302 3.11 -25.89 5.03
N ASP A 303 2.48 -26.43 3.98
CA ASP A 303 1.11 -26.96 4.03
C ASP A 303 1.08 -28.49 3.98
N ASP A 304 0.66 -29.14 5.06
CA ASP A 304 0.59 -30.61 5.14
C ASP A 304 -0.36 -31.24 4.11
N GLN A 305 -1.24 -30.46 3.47
CA GLN A 305 -2.11 -30.93 2.38
C GLN A 305 -1.44 -30.88 1.01
N HIS A 306 -0.42 -30.03 0.84
CA HIS A 306 0.30 -29.81 -0.41
C HIS A 306 1.81 -29.73 -0.15
N VAL A 307 2.43 -30.90 -0.04
CA VAL A 307 3.83 -31.08 0.38
C VAL A 307 4.56 -32.12 -0.45
N TYR A 308 5.89 -31.96 -0.59
CA TYR A 308 6.73 -32.97 -1.24
C TYR A 308 7.00 -34.21 -0.36
N ALA A 309 7.46 -35.33 -0.92
CA ALA A 309 7.76 -36.55 -0.15
C ALA A 309 8.88 -36.41 0.89
N THR A 310 8.75 -37.10 2.03
CA THR A 310 9.67 -37.02 3.19
C THR A 310 11.13 -37.36 2.87
N ILE A 311 11.39 -38.13 1.81
CA ILE A 311 12.74 -38.47 1.32
C ILE A 311 13.58 -37.22 0.97
N PHE A 312 12.95 -36.09 0.67
CA PHE A 312 13.64 -34.84 0.32
C PHE A 312 13.99 -33.95 1.53
N LEU A 313 13.53 -34.27 2.74
CA LEU A 313 13.77 -33.46 3.94
C LEU A 313 15.27 -33.31 4.27
N PRO A 314 16.12 -34.37 4.23
CA PRO A 314 17.55 -34.23 4.52
C PRO A 314 18.29 -33.33 3.53
N LYS A 315 17.95 -33.41 2.24
CA LYS A 315 18.53 -32.56 1.20
C LYS A 315 18.06 -31.11 1.33
N THR A 316 16.78 -30.91 1.62
CA THR A 316 16.22 -29.56 1.88
C THR A 316 16.89 -28.91 3.09
N LYS A 317 17.12 -29.66 4.17
CA LYS A 317 17.89 -29.20 5.33
C LYS A 317 19.29 -28.71 4.93
N ALA A 318 20.00 -29.47 4.09
CA ALA A 318 21.33 -29.10 3.62
C ALA A 318 21.31 -27.82 2.76
N LEU A 319 20.33 -27.68 1.85
CA LEU A 319 20.16 -26.49 1.02
C LEU A 319 19.83 -25.25 1.88
N ILE A 320 18.88 -25.35 2.81
CA ILE A 320 18.53 -24.26 3.72
C ILE A 320 19.73 -23.84 4.55
N LYS A 321 20.55 -24.80 5.02
CA LYS A 321 21.80 -24.49 5.70
C LYS A 321 22.73 -23.66 4.81
N ILE A 322 22.97 -24.07 3.56
CA ILE A 322 23.79 -23.29 2.62
C ILE A 322 23.25 -21.87 2.46
N LEU A 323 21.94 -21.72 2.26
CA LEU A 323 21.29 -20.41 2.12
C LEU A 323 21.50 -19.53 3.35
N LEU A 324 21.29 -20.08 4.55
CA LEU A 324 21.53 -19.34 5.80
C LEU A 324 22.99 -18.96 5.99
N GLU A 325 23.93 -19.81 5.59
CA GLU A 325 25.36 -19.55 5.74
C GLU A 325 25.89 -18.48 4.79
N LYS A 326 25.30 -18.36 3.59
CA LYS A 326 25.80 -17.51 2.51
C LYS A 326 24.95 -16.26 2.26
N ALA A 327 23.68 -16.26 2.66
CA ALA A 327 22.83 -15.07 2.51
C ALA A 327 23.34 -13.95 3.42
N SER A 328 23.58 -12.79 2.82
CA SER A 328 23.87 -11.56 3.56
C SER A 328 22.66 -11.16 4.39
N SER A 329 22.90 -10.82 5.65
CA SER A 329 21.91 -10.10 6.46
C SER A 329 21.79 -8.67 5.97
N GLU A 330 20.61 -8.08 6.12
CA GLU A 330 20.41 -6.67 5.82
C GLU A 330 21.29 -5.79 6.72
N GLU A 331 21.84 -4.71 6.15
CA GLU A 331 22.60 -3.72 6.89
C GLU A 331 21.66 -2.72 7.57
N GLY A 332 21.82 -2.55 8.88
CA GLY A 332 21.04 -1.60 9.67
C GLY A 332 19.61 -2.06 10.01
N VAL A 333 19.00 -1.31 10.93
CA VAL A 333 17.66 -1.61 11.46
C VAL A 333 16.61 -0.76 10.77
N SER A 334 15.63 -1.41 10.15
CA SER A 334 14.43 -0.75 9.62
C SER A 334 13.50 -0.25 10.74
N ASP A 335 12.72 0.77 10.41
CA ASP A 335 11.57 1.21 11.20
C ASP A 335 10.39 0.22 11.11
N ASP A 336 10.33 -0.57 10.03
CA ASP A 336 9.49 -1.76 9.91
C ASP A 336 10.37 -3.04 9.80
N PRO A 337 10.85 -3.59 10.94
CA PRO A 337 11.70 -4.77 10.95
C PRO A 337 11.04 -6.00 10.32
N MET A 338 9.72 -6.14 10.49
CA MET A 338 8.99 -7.29 9.96
C MET A 338 8.99 -7.28 8.43
N SER A 339 8.65 -6.14 7.82
CA SER A 339 8.69 -5.99 6.36
C SER A 339 10.11 -6.15 5.80
N GLN A 340 11.14 -5.67 6.51
CA GLN A 340 12.54 -5.90 6.12
C GLN A 340 12.87 -7.40 6.14
N ALA A 341 12.57 -8.08 7.24
CA ALA A 341 12.93 -9.48 7.43
C ALA A 341 12.25 -10.42 6.41
N ILE A 342 10.94 -10.28 6.15
CA ILE A 342 10.27 -11.18 5.20
C ILE A 342 10.68 -10.96 3.74
N ASN A 343 11.23 -9.78 3.41
CA ASN A 343 11.65 -9.43 2.06
C ASN A 343 13.14 -9.67 1.81
N SER A 344 13.95 -9.81 2.87
CA SER A 344 15.38 -10.08 2.73
C SER A 344 15.68 -11.52 2.31
N SER A 345 16.81 -11.72 1.62
CA SER A 345 17.24 -13.07 1.24
C SER A 345 17.49 -13.95 2.47
N LYS A 346 18.05 -13.37 3.53
CA LYS A 346 18.31 -14.08 4.79
C LYS A 346 17.01 -14.46 5.48
N GLY A 347 16.07 -13.54 5.59
CA GLY A 347 14.81 -13.82 6.28
C GLY A 347 13.94 -14.85 5.56
N LYS A 348 13.90 -14.86 4.22
CA LYS A 348 13.25 -15.95 3.47
C LYS A 348 13.86 -17.33 3.76
N ALA A 349 15.19 -17.41 3.87
CA ALA A 349 15.87 -18.64 4.27
C ALA A 349 15.53 -19.06 5.72
N ILE A 350 15.38 -18.09 6.63
CA ILE A 350 14.94 -18.33 8.02
C ILE A 350 13.49 -18.85 8.05
N GLU A 351 12.58 -18.28 7.25
CA GLU A 351 11.20 -18.78 7.15
C GLU A 351 11.14 -20.20 6.57
N ALA A 352 11.97 -20.50 5.58
CA ALA A 352 12.11 -21.86 5.06
C ALA A 352 12.60 -22.83 6.14
N PHE A 353 13.55 -22.41 6.98
CA PHE A 353 14.01 -23.19 8.14
C PHE A 353 12.88 -23.46 9.14
N PHE A 354 12.10 -22.45 9.52
CA PHE A 354 10.95 -22.64 10.42
C PHE A 354 9.92 -23.61 9.83
N SER A 355 9.60 -23.46 8.56
CA SER A 355 8.66 -24.35 7.85
C SER A 355 9.16 -25.81 7.84
N LEU A 356 10.44 -26.03 7.53
CA LEU A 356 11.07 -27.34 7.60
C LEU A 356 11.02 -27.91 9.03
N ALA A 357 11.43 -27.14 10.04
CA ALA A 357 11.50 -27.61 11.42
C ALA A 357 10.14 -28.05 11.95
N LEU A 358 9.11 -27.23 11.74
CA LEU A 358 7.73 -27.55 12.12
C LEU A 358 7.23 -28.80 11.42
N ARG A 359 7.57 -28.99 10.14
CA ARG A 359 7.14 -30.16 9.39
C ARG A 359 7.80 -31.43 9.90
N VAL A 360 9.11 -31.41 10.11
CA VAL A 360 9.86 -32.58 10.61
C VAL A 360 9.31 -32.96 12.00
N CYS A 361 9.10 -32.00 12.89
CA CYS A 361 8.57 -32.28 14.23
C CYS A 361 7.12 -32.80 14.19
N ARG A 362 6.23 -32.21 13.38
CA ARG A 362 4.86 -32.72 13.22
C ARG A 362 4.81 -34.15 12.68
N LEU A 363 5.72 -34.51 11.77
CA LEU A 363 5.82 -35.88 11.26
C LEU A 363 6.29 -36.86 12.34
N ALA A 364 7.27 -36.46 13.14
CA ALA A 364 7.73 -37.25 14.28
C ALA A 364 6.61 -37.48 15.29
N ASP A 365 5.91 -36.41 15.71
CA ASP A 365 4.76 -36.49 16.61
C ASP A 365 3.66 -37.44 16.10
N ARG A 366 3.36 -37.40 14.80
CA ARG A 366 2.38 -38.33 14.20
C ARG A 366 2.84 -39.78 14.24
N SER A 367 4.15 -40.04 14.18
CA SER A 367 4.72 -41.38 14.12
C SER A 367 5.01 -42.00 15.50
N SER A 368 5.45 -41.19 16.46
CA SER A 368 5.98 -41.63 17.76
C SER A 368 5.39 -40.87 18.96
N GLY A 369 4.63 -39.80 18.73
CA GLY A 369 4.13 -38.91 19.78
C GLY A 369 5.18 -37.98 20.39
N ASN A 370 6.39 -37.91 19.82
CA ASN A 370 7.49 -37.09 20.31
C ASN A 370 8.42 -36.66 19.15
N HIS A 371 8.89 -35.41 19.18
CA HIS A 371 9.79 -34.83 18.19
C HIS A 371 11.13 -34.31 18.74
N GLU A 372 11.46 -34.59 20.01
CA GLU A 372 12.67 -34.07 20.65
C GLU A 372 13.96 -34.44 19.90
N SER A 373 14.04 -35.65 19.33
CA SER A 373 15.24 -36.09 18.61
C SER A 373 15.42 -35.30 17.31
N GLU A 374 14.33 -35.08 16.60
CA GLU A 374 14.27 -34.37 15.34
C GLU A 374 14.61 -32.89 15.52
N TRP A 375 14.08 -32.24 16.57
CA TRP A 375 14.46 -30.88 16.91
C TRP A 375 15.95 -30.79 17.24
N LYS A 376 16.50 -31.71 18.05
CA LYS A 376 17.94 -31.71 18.40
C LYS A 376 18.86 -31.73 17.18
N GLU A 377 18.45 -32.35 16.08
CA GLU A 377 19.22 -32.32 14.84
C GLU A 377 19.19 -30.98 14.10
N LEU A 378 18.16 -30.15 14.33
CA LEU A 378 17.94 -28.85 13.70
C LEU A 378 18.40 -27.70 14.60
N GLN A 379 18.39 -27.90 15.92
CA GLN A 379 18.76 -26.92 16.94
C GLN A 379 20.10 -26.21 16.66
N PRO A 380 21.19 -26.89 16.20
CA PRO A 380 22.45 -26.19 15.93
C PRO A 380 22.35 -25.10 14.85
N ILE A 381 21.37 -25.18 13.94
CA ILE A 381 21.12 -24.13 12.94
C ILE A 381 20.55 -22.90 13.65
N ALA A 382 19.53 -23.08 14.50
CA ALA A 382 18.95 -21.98 15.28
C ALA A 382 19.97 -21.37 16.26
N ASP A 383 20.76 -22.20 16.94
CA ASP A 383 21.80 -21.75 17.88
C ASP A 383 22.85 -20.87 17.18
N ARG A 384 23.26 -21.25 15.95
CA ARG A 384 24.19 -20.45 15.16
C ARG A 384 23.60 -19.08 14.82
N GLU A 385 22.38 -19.04 14.29
CA GLU A 385 21.74 -17.78 13.89
C GLU A 385 21.51 -16.85 15.08
N LEU A 386 21.06 -17.43 16.21
CA LEU A 386 20.90 -16.71 17.47
C LEU A 386 22.22 -16.14 18.00
N SER A 387 23.32 -16.89 17.87
CA SER A 387 24.65 -16.42 18.34
C SER A 387 25.16 -15.18 17.60
N GLN A 388 24.64 -14.93 16.40
CA GLN A 388 24.95 -13.77 15.54
C GLN A 388 24.08 -12.54 15.84
N CYS A 389 23.07 -12.65 16.71
CA CYS A 389 22.20 -11.53 17.10
C CYS A 389 22.89 -10.58 18.11
N LYS A 390 24.03 -10.02 17.68
CA LYS A 390 24.89 -9.13 18.46
C LYS A 390 25.25 -7.91 17.62
N ASP A 391 24.29 -7.00 17.49
CA ASP A 391 24.28 -5.88 16.54
C ASP A 391 24.45 -6.33 15.07
N GLY A 392 23.73 -7.39 14.74
CA GLY A 392 23.72 -8.02 13.42
C GLY A 392 22.64 -9.08 13.35
N ASN A 393 22.43 -9.66 12.17
CA ASN A 393 21.38 -10.67 11.93
C ASN A 393 19.98 -10.25 12.44
N TYR A 394 19.59 -9.01 12.13
CA TYR A 394 18.31 -8.44 12.56
C TYR A 394 17.11 -9.21 12.00
N ASP A 395 17.27 -9.84 10.83
CA ASP A 395 16.28 -10.76 10.24
C ASP A 395 15.92 -11.89 11.20
N PHE A 396 16.92 -12.54 11.80
CA PHE A 396 16.69 -13.63 12.75
C PHE A 396 16.10 -13.12 14.06
N SER A 397 16.55 -11.97 14.59
CA SER A 397 15.93 -11.38 15.80
C SER A 397 14.43 -11.12 15.57
N THR A 398 14.08 -10.56 14.42
CA THR A 398 12.68 -10.30 14.04
C THR A 398 11.89 -11.59 13.90
N LEU A 399 12.35 -12.52 13.07
CA LEU A 399 11.58 -13.74 12.78
C LEU A 399 11.53 -14.67 13.99
N ALA A 400 12.59 -14.78 14.79
CA ALA A 400 12.55 -15.57 16.02
C ALA A 400 11.48 -15.07 17.00
N ALA A 401 11.30 -13.75 17.09
CA ALA A 401 10.24 -13.15 17.89
C ALA A 401 8.85 -13.25 17.25
N ALA A 402 8.73 -13.26 15.91
CA ALA A 402 7.46 -13.51 15.22
C ALA A 402 6.97 -14.96 15.38
N TYR A 403 7.91 -15.91 15.46
CA TYR A 403 7.66 -17.35 15.55
C TYR A 403 7.77 -17.92 16.98
N LEU A 404 7.57 -17.13 18.05
CA LEU A 404 7.71 -17.59 19.44
C LEU A 404 6.84 -18.80 19.79
N ALA A 405 5.56 -18.79 19.38
CA ALA A 405 4.67 -19.91 19.61
C ALA A 405 5.15 -21.20 18.90
N ASN A 406 5.89 -21.05 17.80
CA ASN A 406 6.47 -22.17 17.07
C ASN A 406 7.69 -22.71 17.83
N PHE A 407 8.53 -21.85 18.41
CA PHE A 407 9.59 -22.31 19.31
C PHE A 407 9.04 -22.96 20.59
N GLU A 408 7.93 -22.44 21.13
CA GLU A 408 7.25 -23.06 22.27
C GLU A 408 6.82 -24.50 21.94
N TYR A 409 6.31 -24.73 20.72
CA TYR A 409 5.98 -26.07 20.23
C TYR A 409 7.23 -26.94 19.99
N LEU A 410 8.24 -26.40 19.32
CA LEU A 410 9.44 -27.15 18.90
C LEU A 410 10.29 -27.62 20.09
N ASP A 411 10.52 -26.75 21.08
CA ASP A 411 11.19 -27.07 22.34
C ASP A 411 11.05 -25.90 23.32
N VAL A 412 10.13 -26.07 24.29
CA VAL A 412 9.89 -25.05 25.31
C VAL A 412 11.09 -24.81 26.25
N ASN A 413 11.92 -25.82 26.49
CA ASN A 413 13.09 -25.67 27.36
C ASN A 413 14.16 -24.86 26.65
N TRP A 414 14.40 -25.15 25.36
CA TRP A 414 15.28 -24.34 24.53
C TRP A 414 14.77 -22.90 24.43
N PHE A 415 13.46 -22.72 24.18
CA PHE A 415 12.88 -21.39 24.09
C PHE A 415 13.08 -20.60 25.38
N SER A 416 12.67 -21.16 26.53
CA SER A 416 12.82 -20.53 27.84
C SER A 416 14.27 -20.17 28.17
N ALA A 417 15.23 -21.02 27.83
CA ALA A 417 16.65 -20.78 28.08
C ALA A 417 17.28 -19.68 27.20
N ASN A 418 16.59 -19.29 26.11
CA ASN A 418 17.13 -18.39 25.09
C ASN A 418 16.33 -17.09 24.91
N ILE A 419 15.27 -16.83 25.68
CA ILE A 419 14.45 -15.60 25.56
C ILE A 419 15.32 -14.34 25.66
N SER A 420 16.23 -14.26 26.63
CA SER A 420 17.12 -13.11 26.81
C SER A 420 18.13 -12.93 25.67
N LYS A 421 18.35 -13.96 24.84
CA LYS A 421 19.18 -13.87 23.62
C LYS A 421 18.35 -13.50 22.40
N ILE A 422 17.07 -13.89 22.35
CA ILE A 422 16.11 -13.47 21.32
C ILE A 422 15.77 -11.99 21.50
N PHE A 423 15.67 -11.54 22.75
CA PHE A 423 15.44 -10.15 23.15
C PHE A 423 16.66 -9.59 23.91
N PRO A 424 17.81 -9.38 23.24
CA PRO A 424 19.05 -9.01 23.91
C PRO A 424 19.04 -7.54 24.31
N GLU A 425 18.82 -7.25 25.59
CA GLU A 425 18.82 -5.87 26.14
C GLU A 425 20.14 -5.12 25.87
N GLN A 426 21.26 -5.85 25.87
CA GLN A 426 22.59 -5.32 25.58
C GLN A 426 22.80 -4.88 24.12
N TRP A 427 21.93 -5.32 23.20
CA TRP A 427 21.96 -4.97 21.77
C TRP A 427 20.63 -4.32 21.36
N PRO A 428 20.46 -3.00 21.61
CA PRO A 428 19.18 -2.31 21.42
C PRO A 428 18.57 -2.43 20.02
N ASN A 429 19.42 -2.50 18.99
CA ASN A 429 19.01 -2.69 17.60
C ASN A 429 18.36 -4.06 17.38
N ASN A 430 18.97 -5.14 17.88
CA ASN A 430 18.36 -6.47 17.86
C ASN A 430 17.10 -6.53 18.72
N PHE A 431 17.08 -5.85 19.88
CA PHE A 431 15.88 -5.76 20.70
C PHE A 431 14.74 -5.06 19.95
N LYS A 432 15.00 -3.92 19.27
CA LYS A 432 14.02 -3.23 18.41
C LYS A 432 13.48 -4.15 17.33
N SER A 433 14.36 -4.88 16.64
CA SER A 433 13.97 -5.85 15.59
C SER A 433 13.11 -6.99 16.14
N ALA A 434 13.50 -7.57 17.28
CA ALA A 434 12.73 -8.59 17.97
C ALA A 434 11.35 -8.07 18.42
N MET A 435 11.26 -6.84 18.92
CA MET A 435 9.97 -6.21 19.24
C MET A 435 9.10 -5.99 17.98
N GLY A 436 9.74 -5.66 16.85
CA GLY A 436 9.11 -5.61 15.53
C GLY A 436 8.46 -6.94 15.15
N GLY A 437 9.16 -8.06 15.35
CA GLY A 437 8.63 -9.40 15.13
C GLY A 437 7.55 -9.80 16.15
N LEU A 438 7.77 -9.50 17.42
CA LEU A 438 6.80 -9.77 18.50
C LEU A 438 5.46 -9.11 18.22
N ALA A 439 5.41 -7.96 17.54
CA ALA A 439 4.14 -7.32 17.15
C ALA A 439 3.23 -8.22 16.28
N TYR A 440 3.80 -9.19 15.55
CA TYR A 440 3.08 -10.11 14.66
C TYR A 440 2.92 -11.52 15.24
N ALA A 441 3.57 -11.83 16.36
CA ALA A 441 3.53 -13.16 16.95
C ALA A 441 2.14 -13.55 17.46
N HIS A 442 1.78 -14.83 17.35
CA HIS A 442 0.58 -15.35 18.01
C HIS A 442 0.71 -15.19 19.54
N VAL A 443 -0.32 -14.69 20.21
CA VAL A 443 -0.29 -14.48 21.67
C VAL A 443 -0.84 -15.70 22.40
N THR A 444 -0.03 -16.33 23.25
CA THR A 444 -0.47 -17.38 24.18
C THR A 444 -0.19 -16.95 25.62
N LYS A 445 -0.98 -17.46 26.58
CA LYS A 445 -0.75 -17.23 28.02
C LYS A 445 0.67 -17.65 28.43
N ARG A 446 1.13 -18.81 27.91
CA ARG A 446 2.43 -19.38 28.24
C ARG A 446 3.59 -18.56 27.66
N CYS A 447 3.52 -18.16 26.39
CA CYS A 447 4.51 -17.23 25.82
C CYS A 447 4.56 -15.92 26.61
N TYR A 448 3.41 -15.33 26.97
CA TYR A 448 3.40 -14.10 27.79
C TYR A 448 4.10 -14.31 29.14
N ALA A 449 3.78 -15.41 29.85
CA ALA A 449 4.39 -15.73 31.14
C ALA A 449 5.91 -15.88 31.03
N LEU A 450 6.40 -16.58 30.00
CA LEU A 450 7.83 -16.78 29.76
C LEU A 450 8.55 -15.46 29.44
N LEU A 451 7.95 -14.58 28.62
CA LEU A 451 8.49 -13.24 28.33
C LEU A 451 8.51 -12.35 29.58
N LEU A 452 7.52 -12.48 30.45
CA LEU A 452 7.45 -11.75 31.71
C LEU A 452 8.51 -12.24 32.70
N GLU A 453 8.67 -13.56 32.85
CA GLU A 453 9.70 -14.17 33.71
C GLU A 453 11.12 -13.79 33.27
N ALA A 454 11.36 -13.71 31.96
CA ALA A 454 12.62 -13.27 31.39
C ALA A 454 12.88 -11.75 31.50
N GLY A 455 11.93 -10.96 32.02
CA GLY A 455 12.03 -9.50 32.12
C GLY A 455 11.82 -8.73 30.81
N THR A 456 11.57 -9.43 29.70
CA THR A 456 11.42 -8.84 28.36
C THR A 456 10.28 -7.83 28.28
N ILE A 457 9.14 -8.14 28.90
CA ILE A 457 7.97 -7.24 28.92
C ILE A 457 8.31 -5.95 29.69
N ASP A 458 8.97 -6.07 30.84
CA ASP A 458 9.32 -4.93 31.69
C ASP A 458 10.36 -4.01 31.05
N PHE A 459 11.36 -4.59 30.40
CA PHE A 459 12.32 -3.83 29.61
C PHE A 459 11.64 -3.16 28.41
N GLY A 460 10.81 -3.90 27.65
CA GLY A 460 10.14 -3.41 26.45
C GLY A 460 9.23 -2.21 26.68
N ILE A 461 8.56 -2.14 27.84
CA ILE A 461 7.71 -0.98 28.21
C ILE A 461 8.55 0.29 28.46
N ARG A 462 9.76 0.13 28.99
CA ARG A 462 10.69 1.24 29.30
C ARG A 462 11.54 1.63 28.11
N PHE A 463 11.60 0.78 27.09
CA PHE A 463 12.45 0.97 25.92
C PHE A 463 11.89 2.09 25.03
N THR A 464 12.65 3.18 24.89
CA THR A 464 12.21 4.39 24.18
C THR A 464 12.56 4.38 22.70
N ASN A 465 13.55 3.59 22.27
CA ASN A 465 14.00 3.53 20.88
C ASN A 465 13.15 2.55 20.04
N ILE A 466 11.83 2.75 20.04
CA ILE A 466 10.88 1.91 19.34
C ILE A 466 9.73 2.74 18.78
N GLU A 467 9.22 2.35 17.62
CA GLU A 467 8.07 3.01 17.02
C GLU A 467 6.81 2.94 17.90
N SER A 468 6.00 4.00 17.86
CA SER A 468 4.74 4.11 18.60
C SER A 468 3.78 2.94 18.31
N LYS A 469 3.71 2.49 17.05
CA LYS A 469 2.87 1.36 16.64
C LYS A 469 3.30 0.04 17.33
N LEU A 470 4.60 -0.22 17.41
CA LEU A 470 5.13 -1.42 18.06
C LEU A 470 4.96 -1.34 19.60
N LYS A 471 5.18 -0.17 20.20
CA LYS A 471 4.88 0.08 21.62
C LYS A 471 3.41 -0.21 21.93
N THR A 472 2.50 0.24 21.06
CA THR A 472 1.06 -0.02 21.17
C THR A 472 0.75 -1.52 21.18
N ARG A 473 1.40 -2.31 20.32
CA ARG A 473 1.22 -3.78 20.32
C ARG A 473 1.68 -4.45 21.61
N LEU A 474 2.76 -3.97 22.23
CA LEU A 474 3.18 -4.46 23.54
C LEU A 474 2.14 -4.13 24.63
N ILE A 475 1.61 -2.92 24.63
CA ILE A 475 0.55 -2.49 25.56
C ILE A 475 -0.71 -3.35 25.39
N GLU A 476 -1.12 -3.62 24.16
CA GLU A 476 -2.25 -4.51 23.84
C GLU A 476 -2.02 -5.94 24.39
N ARG A 477 -0.79 -6.45 24.36
CA ARG A 477 -0.45 -7.77 24.94
C ARG A 477 -0.62 -7.80 26.47
N VAL A 478 -0.16 -6.77 27.16
CA VAL A 478 -0.35 -6.64 28.62
C VAL A 478 -1.84 -6.49 28.97
N ALA A 479 -2.57 -5.71 28.18
CA ALA A 479 -4.02 -5.57 28.34
C ALA A 479 -4.76 -6.90 28.13
N LEU A 480 -4.34 -7.70 27.15
CA LEU A 480 -4.88 -9.04 26.93
C LEU A 480 -4.55 -9.99 28.10
N ALA A 481 -3.32 -9.97 28.61
CA ALA A 481 -2.93 -10.73 29.79
C ALA A 481 -3.77 -10.35 31.02
N TYR A 482 -4.13 -9.07 31.15
CA TYR A 482 -5.03 -8.60 32.20
C TYR A 482 -6.43 -9.19 32.08
N LEU A 483 -6.98 -9.25 30.85
CA LEU A 483 -8.26 -9.93 30.59
C LEU A 483 -8.20 -11.45 30.79
N TRP A 484 -7.02 -12.05 30.66
CA TRP A 484 -6.77 -13.46 30.95
C TRP A 484 -6.61 -13.78 32.43
N GLY A 485 -6.45 -12.74 33.27
CA GLY A 485 -6.17 -12.89 34.69
C GLY A 485 -4.71 -13.13 35.05
N ASP A 486 -3.82 -13.10 34.07
CA ASP A 486 -2.37 -13.27 34.26
C ASP A 486 -1.68 -11.94 34.61
N GLU A 487 -2.42 -10.82 34.53
CA GLU A 487 -2.02 -9.51 35.00
C GLU A 487 -3.08 -8.90 35.93
N VAL A 488 -2.64 -7.95 36.76
CA VAL A 488 -3.48 -7.18 37.71
C VAL A 488 -3.15 -5.70 37.64
N LEU A 489 -4.11 -4.83 38.00
CA LEU A 489 -3.91 -3.37 37.96
C LEU A 489 -2.81 -2.87 38.90
N SER A 490 -2.52 -3.62 39.97
CA SER A 490 -1.42 -3.33 40.90
C SER A 490 -0.07 -3.84 40.41
N SER A 491 0.04 -4.31 39.17
CA SER A 491 1.31 -4.79 38.65
C SER A 491 2.24 -3.62 38.29
N PRO A 492 3.57 -3.79 38.42
CA PRO A 492 4.54 -2.79 38.02
C PRO A 492 4.34 -2.19 36.62
N ARG A 493 3.76 -2.92 35.67
CA ARG A 493 3.51 -2.45 34.30
C ARG A 493 2.37 -1.44 34.23
N PHE A 494 1.24 -1.70 34.90
CA PHE A 494 0.16 -0.72 35.02
C PHE A 494 0.59 0.48 35.85
N HIS A 495 1.29 0.26 36.97
CA HIS A 495 1.88 1.34 37.76
C HIS A 495 2.81 2.20 36.93
N PHE A 496 3.67 1.61 36.11
CA PHE A 496 4.56 2.38 35.23
C PHE A 496 3.79 3.36 34.34
N TRP A 497 2.66 2.99 33.75
CA TRP A 497 1.89 3.92 32.91
C TRP A 497 1.12 4.96 33.73
N PHE A 498 0.52 4.58 34.85
CA PHE A 498 -0.20 5.52 35.71
C PHE A 498 0.73 6.52 36.41
N ASP A 499 1.84 6.04 36.97
CA ASP A 499 2.78 6.85 37.75
C ASP A 499 3.56 7.84 36.85
N ASN A 500 3.87 7.45 35.61
CA ASN A 500 4.50 8.35 34.63
C ASN A 500 3.48 9.21 33.86
N GLY A 501 2.18 9.02 34.08
CA GLY A 501 1.12 9.70 33.34
C GLY A 501 1.16 9.46 31.82
N ASP A 502 1.48 8.22 31.39
CA ASP A 502 1.49 7.82 29.97
C ASP A 502 0.04 7.67 29.45
N GLU A 503 -0.62 8.80 29.20
CA GLU A 503 -2.02 8.85 28.74
C GLU A 503 -2.21 8.06 27.44
N ASP A 504 -1.22 8.06 26.55
CA ASP A 504 -1.29 7.34 25.28
C ASP A 504 -1.31 5.83 25.48
N ALA A 505 -0.53 5.30 26.43
CA ALA A 505 -0.61 3.89 26.80
C ALA A 505 -1.98 3.54 27.40
N ILE A 506 -2.50 4.36 28.32
CA ILE A 506 -3.82 4.12 28.94
C ILE A 506 -4.94 4.16 27.89
N LYS A 507 -4.88 5.10 26.93
CA LYS A 507 -5.81 5.17 25.79
C LYS A 507 -5.68 3.94 24.88
N ALA A 508 -4.47 3.43 24.64
CA ALA A 508 -4.28 2.20 23.86
C ALA A 508 -4.97 1.00 24.52
N ILE A 509 -4.87 0.86 25.86
CA ILE A 509 -5.58 -0.18 26.61
C ILE A 509 -7.10 -0.02 26.48
N SER A 510 -7.62 1.20 26.65
CA SER A 510 -9.05 1.51 26.48
C SER A 510 -9.54 1.14 25.07
N ARG A 511 -8.80 1.52 24.03
CA ARG A 511 -9.13 1.18 22.62
C ARG A 511 -9.10 -0.33 22.37
N PHE A 512 -8.12 -1.03 22.94
CA PHE A 512 -8.03 -2.49 22.86
C PHE A 512 -9.23 -3.18 23.52
N PHE A 513 -9.63 -2.74 24.71
CA PHE A 513 -10.83 -3.29 25.35
C PHE A 513 -12.08 -3.01 24.54
N TRP A 514 -12.22 -1.85 23.91
CA TRP A 514 -13.35 -1.60 23.01
C TRP A 514 -13.31 -2.48 21.75
N SER A 515 -12.13 -2.67 21.13
CA SER A 515 -12.01 -3.38 19.85
C SER A 515 -12.45 -4.85 19.93
N VAL A 516 -12.46 -5.42 21.13
CA VAL A 516 -12.83 -6.80 21.37
C VAL A 516 -14.28 -7.01 21.84
N LYS A 517 -15.14 -5.98 21.73
CA LYS A 517 -16.55 -5.98 22.16
C LYS A 517 -17.43 -7.06 21.51
N HIS A 518 -17.09 -7.51 20.31
CA HIS A 518 -17.87 -8.51 19.56
C HIS A 518 -17.47 -9.96 19.87
N GLN A 519 -16.46 -10.19 20.71
CA GLN A 519 -16.07 -11.52 21.12
C GLN A 519 -16.91 -11.97 22.32
N THR A 520 -17.22 -13.26 22.44
CA THR A 520 -17.86 -13.80 23.65
C THR A 520 -16.97 -13.52 24.87
N ARG A 521 -17.52 -12.83 25.88
CA ARG A 521 -16.79 -12.45 27.10
C ARG A 521 -17.35 -13.15 28.32
N LYS A 522 -16.45 -13.60 29.19
CA LYS A 522 -16.83 -14.08 30.52
C LYS A 522 -17.17 -12.89 31.42
N PRO A 523 -18.11 -13.02 32.37
CA PRO A 523 -18.44 -11.97 33.33
C PRO A 523 -17.22 -11.40 34.07
N GLU A 524 -16.24 -12.24 34.39
CA GLU A 524 -14.97 -11.83 35.00
C GLU A 524 -14.17 -10.83 34.15
N GLN A 525 -14.20 -10.99 32.83
CA GLN A 525 -13.49 -10.10 31.90
C GLN A 525 -14.17 -8.74 31.81
N ILE A 526 -15.51 -8.72 31.80
CA ILE A 526 -16.31 -7.49 31.86
C ILE A 526 -16.01 -6.76 33.18
N GLY A 527 -16.00 -7.47 34.31
CA GLY A 527 -15.65 -6.92 35.62
C GLY A 527 -14.25 -6.29 35.63
N ARG A 528 -13.27 -6.93 34.98
CA ARG A 528 -11.91 -6.39 34.81
C ARG A 528 -11.88 -5.12 33.97
N ILE A 529 -12.62 -5.06 32.85
CA ILE A 529 -12.70 -3.84 32.03
C ILE A 529 -13.31 -2.68 32.84
N LYS A 530 -14.39 -2.93 33.58
CA LYS A 530 -15.00 -1.93 34.47
C LYS A 530 -14.05 -1.50 35.59
N ALA A 531 -13.27 -2.42 36.17
CA ALA A 531 -12.26 -2.10 37.18
C ALA A 531 -11.13 -1.22 36.63
N PHE A 532 -10.64 -1.52 35.42
CA PHE A 532 -9.69 -0.66 34.71
C PHE A 532 -10.27 0.73 34.46
N TRP A 533 -11.50 0.82 33.97
CA TRP A 533 -12.17 2.11 33.75
C TRP A 533 -12.24 2.92 35.05
N MET A 534 -12.67 2.31 36.16
CA MET A 534 -12.71 2.98 37.46
C MET A 534 -11.31 3.45 37.93
N ALA A 535 -10.26 2.64 37.70
CA ALA A 535 -8.89 3.02 38.03
C ALA A 535 -8.43 4.25 37.21
N CYS A 536 -8.76 4.31 35.92
CA CYS A 536 -8.47 5.48 35.09
C CYS A 536 -9.20 6.73 35.57
N LEU A 537 -10.45 6.62 36.05
CA LEU A 537 -11.18 7.76 36.62
C LEU A 537 -10.51 8.27 37.90
N ASN A 538 -10.19 7.35 38.82
CA ASN A 538 -9.52 7.71 40.07
C ASN A 538 -8.16 8.38 39.79
N TRP A 539 -7.39 7.87 38.84
CA TRP A 539 -6.13 8.49 38.41
C TRP A 539 -6.35 9.86 37.75
N SER A 540 -7.38 10.00 36.92
CA SER A 540 -7.74 11.28 36.27
C SER A 540 -8.08 12.36 37.29
N ASP A 541 -8.67 11.99 38.43
CA ASP A 541 -9.03 12.91 39.50
C ASP A 541 -7.82 13.35 40.34
N THR A 542 -6.68 12.64 40.27
CA THR A 542 -5.42 13.07 40.93
C THR A 542 -4.54 13.93 40.04
N GLN A 543 -4.88 14.11 38.77
CA GLN A 543 -4.11 14.96 37.85
C GLN A 543 -4.44 16.43 38.06
N SER A 544 -3.48 17.32 37.79
CA SER A 544 -3.68 18.78 37.86
C SER A 544 -4.69 19.26 36.83
N GLU A 545 -4.64 18.69 35.63
CA GLU A 545 -5.62 18.88 34.57
C GLU A 545 -6.26 17.54 34.23
N ARG A 546 -7.59 17.53 34.16
CA ARG A 546 -8.30 16.29 33.91
C ARG A 546 -8.08 15.85 32.45
N PRO A 547 -7.63 14.61 32.19
CA PRO A 547 -7.27 14.15 30.85
C PRO A 547 -8.52 13.89 29.99
N GLU A 548 -9.07 14.95 29.41
CA GLU A 548 -10.36 14.92 28.68
C GLU A 548 -10.38 13.92 27.51
N LYS A 549 -9.25 13.79 26.79
CA LYS A 549 -9.12 12.84 25.68
C LYS A 549 -9.15 11.38 26.14
N LEU A 550 -8.58 11.08 27.31
CA LEU A 550 -8.69 9.77 27.93
C LEU A 550 -10.14 9.49 28.35
N LEU A 551 -10.80 10.43 29.02
CA LEU A 551 -12.20 10.28 29.44
C LEU A 551 -13.13 10.05 28.25
N SER A 552 -12.88 10.74 27.13
CA SER A 552 -13.58 10.46 25.89
C SER A 552 -13.31 9.05 25.37
N SER A 553 -12.05 8.59 25.34
CA SER A 553 -11.73 7.22 24.93
C SER A 553 -12.43 6.17 25.80
N LEU A 554 -12.49 6.40 27.11
CA LEU A 554 -13.15 5.50 28.07
C LEU A 554 -14.67 5.41 27.85
N SER A 555 -15.32 6.45 27.32
CA SER A 555 -16.77 6.42 27.03
C SER A 555 -17.15 5.26 26.10
N LYS A 556 -16.25 4.84 25.21
CA LYS A 556 -16.45 3.67 24.32
C LYS A 556 -16.65 2.35 25.07
N LEU A 557 -16.20 2.26 26.32
CA LEU A 557 -16.39 1.08 27.16
C LEU A 557 -17.83 0.94 27.70
N ALA A 558 -18.72 1.90 27.42
CA ALA A 558 -20.15 1.79 27.74
C ALA A 558 -20.83 0.56 27.11
N CYS A 559 -20.24 -0.02 26.05
CA CYS A 559 -20.68 -1.30 25.49
C CYS A 559 -20.59 -2.49 26.45
N TYR A 560 -19.90 -2.35 27.58
CA TYR A 560 -19.78 -3.39 28.62
C TYR A 560 -20.71 -3.18 29.82
N VAL A 561 -21.63 -2.21 29.74
CA VAL A 561 -22.65 -1.97 30.76
C VAL A 561 -23.96 -2.57 30.25
N ASP A 562 -24.44 -3.65 30.87
CA ASP A 562 -25.73 -4.26 30.54
C ASP A 562 -26.76 -3.87 31.61
N ASP A 563 -26.55 -4.33 32.84
CA ASP A 563 -27.30 -3.85 34.01
C ASP A 563 -26.57 -2.66 34.64
N ILE A 564 -27.27 -1.55 34.88
CA ILE A 564 -26.67 -0.35 35.47
C ILE A 564 -26.67 -0.44 37.00
N GLY A 565 -25.53 -0.80 37.58
CA GLY A 565 -25.28 -0.68 39.03
C GLY A 565 -24.79 0.71 39.43
N GLU A 566 -24.67 0.98 40.74
CA GLU A 566 -24.14 2.26 41.26
C GLU A 566 -22.76 2.61 40.71
N SER A 567 -21.87 1.60 40.56
CA SER A 567 -20.55 1.79 39.98
C SER A 567 -20.63 2.21 38.52
N ASP A 568 -21.56 1.66 37.75
CA ASP A 568 -21.73 1.97 36.32
C ASP A 568 -22.27 3.38 36.12
N ILE A 569 -23.17 3.85 36.99
CA ILE A 569 -23.63 5.25 36.98
C ILE A 569 -22.43 6.20 37.12
N LYS A 570 -21.51 5.92 38.06
CA LYS A 570 -20.30 6.74 38.23
C LYS A 570 -19.43 6.75 36.97
N LEU A 571 -19.26 5.60 36.32
CA LEU A 571 -18.47 5.47 35.09
C LEU A 571 -19.06 6.28 33.92
N LEU A 572 -20.36 6.12 33.68
CA LEU A 572 -21.10 6.81 32.62
C LEU A 572 -21.13 8.33 32.85
N MET A 573 -21.49 8.76 34.06
CA MET A 573 -21.57 10.18 34.41
C MET A 573 -20.21 10.89 34.28
N ALA A 574 -19.11 10.22 34.64
CA ALA A 574 -17.77 10.83 34.58
C ALA A 574 -17.26 11.03 33.15
N THR A 575 -17.69 10.20 32.19
CA THR A 575 -17.22 10.23 30.80
C THR A 575 -18.16 10.97 29.86
N ALA A 576 -19.46 11.03 30.17
CA ALA A 576 -20.49 11.68 29.36
C ALA A 576 -20.14 13.11 28.90
N PRO A 577 -19.57 14.01 29.73
CA PRO A 577 -19.24 15.37 29.29
C PRO A 577 -18.16 15.43 28.19
N TYR A 578 -17.37 14.37 28.02
CA TYR A 578 -16.17 14.38 27.19
C TYR A 578 -16.31 13.55 25.91
N CYS A 579 -17.37 12.74 25.76
CA CYS A 579 -17.51 11.76 24.68
C CYS A 579 -17.45 12.34 23.25
N GLU A 580 -17.80 13.61 23.08
CA GLU A 580 -17.73 14.32 21.79
C GLU A 580 -16.29 14.58 21.32
N LEU A 581 -15.33 14.62 22.24
CA LEU A 581 -13.92 14.75 21.86
C LEU A 581 -13.48 13.52 21.08
N SER A 582 -12.68 13.70 20.04
CA SER A 582 -12.17 12.59 19.22
C SER A 582 -13.26 11.70 18.58
N PHE A 583 -14.46 12.25 18.35
CA PHE A 583 -15.57 11.59 17.63
C PHE A 583 -16.07 10.28 18.27
N ASN A 584 -16.09 10.18 19.60
CA ASN A 584 -16.55 8.96 20.32
C ASN A 584 -18.03 9.00 20.72
N ALA A 585 -18.72 10.13 20.56
CA ALA A 585 -20.10 10.31 21.01
C ALA A 585 -21.08 9.35 20.33
N THR A 586 -20.85 8.98 19.07
CA THR A 586 -21.68 8.03 18.34
C THR A 586 -21.76 6.67 19.06
N ASP A 587 -20.61 6.07 19.39
CA ASP A 587 -20.56 4.80 20.14
C ASP A 587 -21.22 4.94 21.53
N PHE A 588 -21.02 6.08 22.20
CA PHE A 588 -21.57 6.30 23.54
C PHE A 588 -23.10 6.42 23.53
N ILE A 589 -23.64 7.22 22.61
CA ILE A 589 -25.08 7.44 22.44
C ILE A 589 -25.78 6.15 22.01
N GLU A 590 -25.18 5.36 21.11
CA GLU A 590 -25.69 4.02 20.74
C GLU A 590 -25.89 3.14 21.98
N ASN A 591 -24.93 3.14 22.90
CA ASN A 591 -25.03 2.35 24.13
C ASN A 591 -26.06 2.91 25.13
N LEU A 592 -26.23 4.23 25.21
CA LEU A 592 -27.32 4.83 25.98
C LEU A 592 -28.70 4.44 25.41
N ASP A 593 -28.85 4.46 24.08
CA ASP A 593 -30.08 4.07 23.39
C ASP A 593 -30.47 2.62 23.68
N ARG A 594 -29.48 1.72 23.70
CA ARG A 594 -29.66 0.31 24.11
C ARG A 594 -30.18 0.20 25.54
N LEU A 595 -29.64 0.99 26.47
CA LEU A 595 -29.96 0.91 27.91
C LEU A 595 -31.24 1.65 28.31
N THR A 596 -31.83 2.46 27.41
CA THR A 596 -32.89 3.41 27.76
C THR A 596 -34.16 2.75 28.30
N VAL A 597 -34.57 1.61 27.72
CA VAL A 597 -35.84 0.96 28.11
C VAL A 597 -35.79 0.43 29.54
N GLU A 598 -34.66 -0.19 29.92
CA GLU A 598 -34.50 -0.80 31.24
C GLU A 598 -34.10 0.24 32.31
N ASN A 599 -33.42 1.32 31.91
CA ASN A 599 -32.86 2.31 32.84
C ASN A 599 -33.18 3.77 32.45
N PRO A 600 -34.46 4.14 32.25
CA PRO A 600 -34.83 5.41 31.61
C PRO A 600 -34.43 6.64 32.43
N GLN A 601 -34.60 6.60 33.76
CA GLN A 601 -34.19 7.67 34.68
C GLN A 601 -32.67 7.93 34.64
N ILE A 602 -31.88 6.86 34.62
CA ILE A 602 -30.41 6.97 34.62
C ILE A 602 -29.93 7.48 33.26
N VAL A 603 -30.45 6.93 32.16
CA VAL A 603 -30.08 7.37 30.81
C VAL A 603 -30.43 8.84 30.60
N ASN A 604 -31.60 9.30 31.06
CA ASN A 604 -31.96 10.71 31.03
C ASN A 604 -30.93 11.58 31.77
N ARG A 605 -30.51 11.17 32.96
CA ARG A 605 -29.50 11.90 33.74
C ARG A 605 -28.15 11.96 33.03
N VAL A 606 -27.66 10.83 32.51
CA VAL A 606 -26.38 10.76 31.79
C VAL A 606 -26.42 11.60 30.51
N LEU A 607 -27.50 11.49 29.73
CA LEU A 607 -27.68 12.27 28.51
C LEU A 607 -27.79 13.77 28.80
N THR A 608 -28.48 14.17 29.87
CA THR A 608 -28.55 15.58 30.28
C THR A 608 -27.15 16.13 30.57
N THR A 609 -26.33 15.38 31.31
CA THR A 609 -24.94 15.75 31.61
C THR A 609 -24.06 15.86 30.36
N LEU A 610 -24.22 14.96 29.38
CA LEU A 610 -23.58 15.09 28.06
C LEU A 610 -23.95 16.43 27.41
N LEU A 611 -25.26 16.70 27.33
CA LEU A 611 -25.80 17.87 26.63
C LEU A 611 -25.51 19.20 27.33
N GLU A 612 -25.17 19.21 28.62
CA GLU A 612 -24.71 20.40 29.32
C GLU A 612 -23.36 20.90 28.82
N LYS A 613 -22.46 19.99 28.46
CA LYS A 613 -21.13 20.36 27.97
C LYS A 613 -21.09 20.50 26.45
N ASN A 614 -21.82 19.67 25.71
CA ASN A 614 -21.87 19.76 24.25
C ASN A 614 -23.23 19.32 23.69
N VAL A 615 -23.82 20.13 22.82
CA VAL A 615 -25.06 19.78 22.11
C VAL A 615 -24.69 19.31 20.70
N PRO A 616 -24.96 18.04 20.34
CA PRO A 616 -24.62 17.51 19.02
C PRO A 616 -25.28 18.31 17.89
N THR A 617 -24.56 18.42 16.77
CA THR A 617 -25.07 19.03 15.52
C THR A 617 -25.63 18.00 14.55
N TYR A 618 -25.45 16.71 14.84
CA TYR A 618 -25.88 15.60 14.01
C TYR A 618 -26.33 14.42 14.88
N ASP A 619 -27.38 13.71 14.47
CA ASP A 619 -27.89 12.49 15.12
C ASP A 619 -27.66 11.29 14.19
N TYR A 620 -26.61 10.50 14.46
CA TYR A 620 -26.30 9.33 13.65
C TYR A 620 -27.36 8.24 13.90
N GLU A 621 -28.01 7.76 12.83
CA GLU A 621 -29.07 6.75 12.89
C GLU A 621 -30.26 7.11 13.80
N ASP A 622 -30.54 8.41 14.00
CA ASP A 622 -31.66 8.90 14.82
C ASP A 622 -31.64 8.33 16.26
N ARG A 623 -30.45 8.10 16.84
CA ARG A 623 -30.30 7.47 18.17
C ARG A 623 -30.74 8.39 19.30
N LEU A 624 -30.44 9.69 19.22
CA LEU A 624 -30.96 10.67 20.19
C LEU A 624 -32.49 10.77 20.08
N LEU A 625 -33.03 10.77 18.86
CA LEU A 625 -34.48 10.72 18.62
C LEU A 625 -35.11 9.47 19.27
N SER A 626 -34.49 8.30 19.08
CA SER A 626 -34.92 7.04 19.70
C SER A 626 -34.90 7.12 21.23
N ILE A 627 -33.84 7.64 21.84
CA ILE A 627 -33.75 7.81 23.31
C ILE A 627 -34.91 8.68 23.80
N VAL A 628 -35.12 9.85 23.22
CA VAL A 628 -36.17 10.79 23.66
C VAL A 628 -37.57 10.18 23.51
N GLN A 629 -37.83 9.42 22.44
CA GLN A 629 -39.09 8.69 22.26
C GLN A 629 -39.28 7.63 23.35
N LYS A 630 -38.26 6.79 23.58
CA LYS A 630 -38.29 5.75 24.62
C LYS A 630 -38.52 6.35 26.01
N LEU A 631 -37.89 7.48 26.35
CA LEU A 631 -38.11 8.17 27.63
C LEU A 631 -39.58 8.63 27.78
N ASN A 632 -40.15 9.23 26.75
CA ASN A 632 -41.57 9.63 26.75
C ASN A 632 -42.49 8.41 26.92
N ASP A 633 -42.21 7.32 26.19
CA ASP A 633 -43.02 6.10 26.24
C ASP A 633 -42.93 5.38 27.60
N GLN A 634 -41.82 5.56 28.33
CA GLN A 634 -41.63 5.09 29.70
C GLN A 634 -42.22 6.04 30.77
N GLY A 635 -42.95 7.08 30.37
CA GLY A 635 -43.65 7.99 31.29
C GLY A 635 -42.83 9.18 31.79
N LEU A 636 -41.60 9.38 31.31
CA LEU A 636 -40.74 10.54 31.61
C LEU A 636 -41.01 11.69 30.64
N ARG A 637 -42.27 12.13 30.58
CA ARG A 637 -42.74 13.09 29.58
C ARG A 637 -42.09 14.48 29.74
N GLU A 638 -41.93 14.95 30.98
CA GLU A 638 -41.34 16.26 31.25
C GLU A 638 -39.86 16.29 30.85
N GLU A 639 -39.12 15.23 31.20
CA GLU A 639 -37.71 15.08 30.87
C GLU A 639 -37.50 14.91 29.36
N ALA A 640 -38.30 14.08 28.71
CA ALA A 640 -38.28 13.92 27.25
C ALA A 640 -38.58 15.24 26.54
N MET A 641 -39.52 16.04 27.06
CA MET A 641 -39.82 17.38 26.52
C MET A 641 -38.62 18.33 26.64
N LEU A 642 -37.93 18.36 27.79
CA LEU A 642 -36.74 19.19 27.99
C LEU A 642 -35.58 18.79 27.07
N LEU A 643 -35.35 17.48 26.91
CA LEU A 643 -34.33 16.97 25.99
C LEU A 643 -34.68 17.28 24.53
N ALA A 644 -35.93 17.06 24.11
CA ALA A 644 -36.42 17.38 22.77
C ALA A 644 -36.29 18.88 22.46
N ASP A 645 -36.50 19.74 23.45
CA ASP A 645 -36.31 21.19 23.30
C ASP A 645 -34.84 21.54 23.06
N LYS A 646 -33.94 20.98 23.88
CA LYS A 646 -32.50 21.20 23.79
C LYS A 646 -31.90 20.68 22.47
N LEU A 647 -32.51 19.63 21.91
CA LEU A 647 -32.11 18.98 20.66
C LEU A 647 -32.92 19.45 19.43
N ARG A 648 -33.76 20.48 19.56
CA ARG A 648 -34.75 20.90 18.54
C ARG A 648 -34.15 21.24 17.16
N GLN A 649 -32.86 21.58 17.13
CA GLN A 649 -32.10 21.85 15.90
C GLN A 649 -31.84 20.60 15.04
N LEU A 650 -31.91 19.41 15.63
CA LEU A 650 -31.70 18.15 14.92
C LEU A 650 -32.94 17.80 14.07
N PRO A 651 -32.75 17.17 12.89
CA PRO A 651 -33.86 16.70 12.07
C PRO A 651 -34.85 15.86 12.87
N ARG A 652 -36.15 15.97 12.57
CA ARG A 652 -37.26 15.23 13.20
C ARG A 652 -37.49 15.51 14.70
N MET A 653 -36.51 16.06 15.42
CA MET A 653 -36.62 16.35 16.85
C MET A 653 -37.64 17.46 17.14
N ARG A 654 -37.77 18.44 16.23
CA ARG A 654 -38.80 19.48 16.29
C ARG A 654 -40.22 18.92 16.18
N GLU A 655 -40.43 17.89 15.36
CA GLU A 655 -41.73 17.23 15.21
C GLU A 655 -42.05 16.40 16.46
N LEU A 656 -41.05 15.72 17.02
CA LEU A 656 -41.20 14.99 18.28
C LEU A 656 -41.55 15.95 19.43
N PHE A 657 -40.86 17.09 19.56
CA PHE A 657 -41.17 18.09 20.58
C PHE A 657 -42.64 18.56 20.52
N LYS A 658 -43.14 18.87 19.32
CA LYS A 658 -44.54 19.22 19.08
C LYS A 658 -45.51 18.13 19.53
N ARG A 659 -45.22 16.89 19.13
CA ARG A 659 -46.01 15.71 19.50
C ARG A 659 -46.05 15.49 21.01
N ILE A 660 -44.92 15.65 21.71
CA ILE A 660 -44.83 15.50 23.17
C ILE A 660 -45.57 16.64 23.89
N THR A 661 -45.56 17.86 23.33
CA THR A 661 -46.18 19.05 23.95
C THR A 661 -47.66 19.23 23.60
N ASN A 662 -48.23 18.43 22.69
CA ASN A 662 -49.58 18.62 22.14
C ASN A 662 -49.78 20.01 21.49
N ILE A 663 -48.74 20.55 20.85
CA ILE A 663 -48.72 21.82 20.08
C ILE A 663 -48.39 21.50 18.63
#